data_AF-A0A3D1QS24-F1
#
_entry.id   AF-A0A3D1QS24-F1
#
_cell.length_a   1.000
_cell.length_b   1.000
_cell.length_c   1.000
_cell.angle_alpha   90.00
_cell.angle_beta   90.00
_cell.angle_gamma   90.00
#
_symmetry.space_group_name_H-M   'P 1'
#
loop_
_entity.id
_entity.type
_entity.pdbx_description
1 polymer ?
#
loop_
_entity_poly.entity_id
_entity_poly.type
_entity_poly.pdbx_seq_one_letter_code
_entity_poly.pdbx_strand_id
1 'polypeptide(L)'
;SSVDSGNLVGHMLTLAAGLEGLADEPLVVRRAVGGLGDTLDVALEEAEGCGFSPEGEPAPAQPGVAARLRRMQLEMEASPLSLSEERELLKRLAAMAEGLRSSLGPSAPAELRRWNETLERQVGEVGQELGELAPWLELFAPGERDPLQSLGAELNGAERLRERLRKMVDAPSLRSLARQAPRLADELGALLERLQGADETGRARLLRLRAKLEEGGERAAARIERLEGLASRLRTLADSADQSLLFDKRRNLFSIGYNVTANRLDNSFYDLLASEARLGSFVAVAHGAVPQDHWFALGRLQTSTGGRPVLLSWGGSMFEYLMPALVMPCHPGSLLEQTCRAAVAQQVAYGEQRGVPWGFSESAYNATDAQLTYQYRSFGAPSLGLRRGLAEDLVVTPYATLLALPFEPGLACANLRRLEKERMRGRYGLYEAVDYTPSRLPPGQERVVIRSFMAHHQGMGFLALVNLLADGPMQRRFAADPVFQAADLLLQERASKAVPISTLPAGAAKAWEFEPASERALRHFSTPHTPTPEVHLLSNGRLHVMVSAAGAGYSRWKDLALTRWREDATRDHQGTFLYLRDLESGACWSAGHQPTLAPTDAYEAVFSQGRVELRREQGDLITRMQIAVSPEDDIELRRLSITNRGRTRRTLELTSYAEVVLAPAAADLAHPAFSNLFVQTEHFAPRRALLCTRRARSSEERPPWMLHLMNVHGEEAGRSSFETDRRAFVGRGGSLASPAALREPELGGAAGAAGAVLDPIVSLRRVVAIEPHATVEIDMVTGAADTREAALALIERYHDRRLADRVFELAWTHSQVLLRQLGATEAEAQLFGRLAGSVLFASPLRRASGAIIARNRRGQSGLWGYGISGDLPIVLLRVGDPSRIGLVRELLKMQAYWRTKGLAIDLVIWNEDQSGYREELQDKILALITAGHDAHWLDRPGGVYVRRAEQIADEDKLLMQATARVVLSDTAGTLAEQVERRKRSEPAVARLVPTRARRPEAPRRERPRQDLLFFNGLGGFTRDGKEYIVTTGPEARTPAPWSNVLANPEFGTVVTESGGAYTWAENAHEMRLTPWENDPVSADSGEVFYLRDEETGHFWSPSPQPAPGSGSYTTRHGFGYSVFEHLEAGIASEAWAYVAIDAPVKLMVFKLRNRSEAARKLSVTGALSLVLGDTRLRHSMHVVTEVDPRSGALFARNPFNADFPGRVAFLEVSEPQRTFTADRTELLGRNGSPAAPAAMFAEGLSGRVGGGLD
;
A
#
# COMPACT_ATOMS: atom_id res chain seq x y z
N SER A 1 -27.59 -19.73 -9.07
CA SER A 1 -26.76 -20.42 -10.09
C SER A 1 -27.36 -21.78 -10.34
N SER A 2 -27.31 -22.31 -11.57
CA SER A 2 -27.82 -23.65 -11.89
C SER A 2 -27.08 -24.76 -11.14
N VAL A 3 -25.77 -24.59 -10.96
CA VAL A 3 -24.92 -25.53 -10.20
C VAL A 3 -25.34 -25.62 -8.75
N ASP A 4 -25.35 -24.48 -8.03
CA ASP A 4 -25.59 -24.49 -6.58
C ASP A 4 -26.98 -25.02 -6.26
N SER A 5 -28.00 -24.58 -7.01
CA SER A 5 -29.38 -25.00 -6.81
C SER A 5 -29.58 -26.48 -7.18
N GLY A 6 -29.00 -26.95 -8.28
CA GLY A 6 -29.09 -28.35 -8.69
C GLY A 6 -28.37 -29.30 -7.74
N ASN A 7 -27.15 -28.95 -7.34
CA ASN A 7 -26.35 -29.75 -6.41
C ASN A 7 -26.99 -29.79 -5.01
N LEU A 8 -27.57 -28.67 -4.55
CA LEU A 8 -28.31 -28.63 -3.28
C LEU A 8 -29.46 -29.64 -3.25
N VAL A 9 -30.26 -29.74 -4.32
CA VAL A 9 -31.33 -30.73 -4.43
C VAL A 9 -30.77 -32.16 -4.33
N GLY A 10 -29.66 -32.44 -5.03
CA GLY A 10 -28.95 -33.71 -4.93
C GLY A 10 -28.53 -34.06 -3.50
N HIS A 11 -27.96 -33.08 -2.78
CA HIS A 11 -27.56 -33.25 -1.38
C HIS A 11 -28.74 -33.38 -0.42
N MET A 12 -29.86 -32.66 -0.64
CA MET A 12 -31.07 -32.77 0.17
C MET A 12 -31.68 -34.17 0.10
N LEU A 13 -31.79 -34.74 -1.11
CA LEU A 13 -32.29 -36.11 -1.28
C LEU A 13 -31.35 -37.17 -0.70
N THR A 14 -30.04 -36.99 -0.89
CA THR A 14 -29.03 -37.86 -0.28
C THR A 14 -29.12 -37.82 1.25
N LEU A 15 -29.34 -36.64 1.83
CA LEU A 15 -29.54 -36.47 3.27
C LEU A 15 -30.87 -37.09 3.74
N ALA A 16 -31.95 -36.94 2.98
CA ALA A 16 -33.25 -37.55 3.29
C ALA A 16 -33.13 -39.08 3.36
N ALA A 17 -32.51 -39.72 2.36
CA ALA A 17 -32.22 -41.16 2.38
C ALA A 17 -31.33 -41.56 3.57
N GLY A 18 -30.38 -40.69 3.96
CA GLY A 18 -29.57 -40.88 5.16
C GLY A 18 -30.39 -40.86 6.46
N LEU A 19 -31.28 -39.87 6.62
CA LEU A 19 -32.15 -39.74 7.80
C LEU A 19 -33.12 -40.90 7.93
N GLU A 20 -33.68 -41.37 6.82
CA GLU A 20 -34.54 -42.56 6.77
C GLU A 20 -33.78 -43.82 7.20
N GLY A 21 -32.52 -43.96 6.78
CA GLY A 21 -31.65 -45.07 7.14
C GLY A 21 -31.23 -45.10 8.62
N LEU A 22 -31.13 -43.95 9.29
CA LEU A 22 -30.71 -43.87 10.71
C LEU A 22 -31.65 -44.65 11.65
N ALA A 23 -32.93 -44.82 11.29
CA ALA A 23 -33.89 -45.57 12.10
C ALA A 23 -33.57 -47.08 12.16
N ASP A 24 -32.84 -47.58 11.17
CA ASP A 24 -32.49 -49.00 10.99
C ASP A 24 -31.06 -49.31 11.46
N GLU A 25 -30.25 -48.28 11.74
CA GLU A 25 -28.94 -48.41 12.38
C GLU A 25 -29.08 -48.74 13.88
N PRO A 26 -28.13 -49.48 14.49
CA PRO A 26 -28.09 -49.68 15.95
C PRO A 26 -28.07 -48.35 16.71
N LEU A 27 -28.67 -48.31 17.91
CA LEU A 27 -28.91 -47.15 18.78
C LEU A 27 -27.69 -46.33 19.28
N VAL A 28 -26.54 -46.38 18.59
CA VAL A 28 -25.20 -45.90 18.98
C VAL A 28 -24.41 -47.01 19.68
N VAL A 29 -23.12 -46.75 19.97
CA VAL A 29 -22.30 -47.42 21.02
C VAL A 29 -21.10 -48.26 20.47
N ARG A 30 -20.48 -47.87 19.34
CA ARG A 30 -19.09 -48.30 18.99
C ARG A 30 -18.30 -47.20 18.27
N ARG A 31 -18.91 -46.60 17.24
CA ARG A 31 -18.32 -45.48 16.50
C ARG A 31 -18.26 -44.20 17.33
N ALA A 32 -19.20 -44.00 18.27
CA ALA A 32 -19.19 -42.86 19.17
C ALA A 32 -18.00 -42.91 20.14
N VAL A 33 -17.70 -44.07 20.74
CA VAL A 33 -16.49 -44.27 21.56
C VAL A 33 -15.22 -44.11 20.72
N GLY A 34 -15.20 -44.60 19.48
CA GLY A 34 -14.12 -44.31 18.53
C GLY A 34 -13.90 -42.81 18.31
N GLY A 35 -14.97 -42.03 18.10
CA GLY A 35 -14.88 -40.56 17.91
C GLY A 35 -14.49 -39.80 19.19
N LEU A 36 -14.87 -40.30 20.37
CA LEU A 36 -14.35 -39.81 21.64
C LEU A 36 -12.83 -40.07 21.73
N GLY A 37 -12.37 -41.20 21.19
CA GLY A 37 -10.96 -41.58 21.09
C GLY A 37 -10.17 -40.58 20.25
N ASP A 38 -10.70 -40.16 19.10
CA ASP A 38 -10.06 -39.13 18.26
C ASP A 38 -9.87 -37.81 19.03
N THR A 39 -10.87 -37.41 19.85
CA THR A 39 -10.78 -36.18 20.66
C THR A 39 -9.79 -36.35 21.82
N LEU A 40 -9.73 -37.53 22.41
CA LEU A 40 -8.75 -37.89 23.43
C LEU A 40 -7.32 -37.90 22.88
N ASP A 41 -7.12 -38.41 21.67
CA ASP A 41 -5.82 -38.48 20.99
C ASP A 41 -5.29 -37.06 20.71
N VAL A 42 -6.15 -36.13 20.26
CA VAL A 42 -5.77 -34.71 20.10
C VAL A 42 -5.41 -34.09 21.45
N ALA A 43 -6.17 -34.36 22.52
CA ALA A 43 -5.83 -33.89 23.86
C ALA A 43 -4.49 -34.48 24.35
N LEU A 44 -4.18 -35.73 23.98
CA LEU A 44 -2.93 -36.40 24.30
C LEU A 44 -1.75 -35.78 23.54
N GLU A 45 -1.89 -35.48 22.25
CA GLU A 45 -0.88 -34.75 21.47
C GLU A 45 -0.52 -33.40 22.11
N GLU A 46 -1.53 -32.64 22.54
CA GLU A 46 -1.34 -31.36 23.26
C GLU A 46 -0.68 -31.54 24.63
N ALA A 47 -1.01 -32.62 25.35
CA ALA A 47 -0.39 -32.94 26.65
C ALA A 47 1.05 -33.42 26.53
N GLU A 48 1.43 -34.05 25.42
CA GLU A 48 2.80 -34.54 25.16
C GLU A 48 3.73 -33.45 24.60
N GLY A 49 3.21 -32.24 24.37
CA GLY A 49 3.96 -31.15 23.74
C GLY A 49 4.15 -31.34 22.23
N CYS A 50 3.43 -32.29 21.64
CA CYS A 50 3.34 -32.53 20.21
C CYS A 50 2.22 -31.69 19.54
N GLY A 51 1.44 -30.98 20.36
CA GLY A 51 0.37 -30.09 19.95
C GLY A 51 0.80 -28.77 19.31
N PHE A 52 -0.17 -28.00 18.82
CA PHE A 52 0.05 -26.82 18.00
C PHE A 52 0.02 -25.51 18.82
N SER A 53 1.11 -24.73 18.78
CA SER A 53 1.07 -23.30 19.16
C SER A 53 0.71 -22.42 17.96
N PRO A 54 -0.08 -21.35 18.13
CA PRO A 54 -0.32 -20.32 17.11
C PRO A 54 0.95 -19.75 16.47
N GLU A 55 2.08 -19.82 17.18
CA GLU A 55 3.40 -19.29 16.79
C GLU A 55 4.33 -20.37 16.22
N GLY A 56 3.93 -21.65 16.24
CA GLY A 56 4.72 -22.77 15.71
C GLY A 56 5.75 -23.38 16.68
N GLU A 57 5.74 -22.99 17.95
CA GLU A 57 6.60 -23.57 19.00
C GLU A 57 5.86 -24.70 19.77
N PRO A 58 6.52 -25.84 20.08
CA PRO A 58 5.88 -26.91 20.83
C PRO A 58 5.52 -26.46 22.25
N ALA A 59 4.28 -26.72 22.68
CA ALA A 59 3.85 -26.45 24.04
C ALA A 59 4.67 -27.29 25.06
N PRO A 60 4.90 -26.79 26.29
CA PRO A 60 5.61 -27.56 27.30
C PRO A 60 4.80 -28.81 27.68
N ALA A 61 5.43 -29.99 27.56
CA ALA A 61 4.83 -31.28 27.85
C ALA A 61 4.35 -31.36 29.32
N GLN A 62 3.17 -31.94 29.52
CA GLN A 62 2.51 -32.17 30.79
C GLN A 62 2.41 -33.69 31.05
N PRO A 63 3.51 -34.38 31.41
CA PRO A 63 3.56 -35.85 31.49
C PRO A 63 2.55 -36.43 32.50
N GLY A 64 2.22 -35.69 33.57
CA GLY A 64 1.20 -36.10 34.54
C GLY A 64 -0.24 -36.07 33.99
N VAL A 65 -0.52 -35.17 33.03
CA VAL A 65 -1.81 -35.10 32.31
C VAL A 65 -1.83 -36.16 31.21
N ALA A 66 -0.76 -36.29 30.44
CA ALA A 66 -0.64 -37.32 29.40
C ALA A 66 -0.83 -38.74 29.96
N ALA A 67 -0.28 -39.05 31.14
CA ALA A 67 -0.50 -40.35 31.78
C ALA A 67 -1.96 -40.64 32.14
N ARG A 68 -2.73 -39.61 32.53
CA ARG A 68 -4.17 -39.73 32.83
C ARG A 68 -4.99 -39.91 31.56
N LEU A 69 -4.66 -39.17 30.50
CA LEU A 69 -5.28 -39.32 29.18
C LEU A 69 -5.00 -40.71 28.57
N ARG A 70 -3.76 -41.22 28.66
CA ARG A 70 -3.43 -42.60 28.25
C ARG A 70 -4.20 -43.65 29.07
N ARG A 71 -4.45 -43.40 30.35
CA ARG A 71 -5.32 -44.29 31.16
C ARG A 71 -6.75 -44.31 30.63
N MET A 72 -7.30 -43.15 30.26
CA MET A 72 -8.63 -43.07 29.62
C MET A 72 -8.63 -43.82 28.28
N GLN A 73 -7.55 -43.72 27.49
CA GLN A 73 -7.38 -44.42 26.22
C GLN A 73 -7.42 -45.93 26.41
N LEU A 74 -6.70 -46.46 27.41
CA LEU A 74 -6.71 -47.88 27.75
C LEU A 74 -8.10 -48.36 28.20
N GLU A 75 -8.87 -47.54 28.91
CA GLU A 75 -10.26 -47.90 29.27
C GLU A 75 -11.19 -47.94 28.06
N MET A 76 -10.95 -47.09 27.05
CA MET A 76 -11.69 -47.08 25.79
C MET A 76 -11.30 -48.25 24.88
N GLU A 77 -10.02 -48.62 24.83
CA GLU A 77 -9.50 -49.76 24.06
C GLU A 77 -9.94 -51.12 24.62
N ALA A 78 -10.19 -51.20 25.94
CA ALA A 78 -10.72 -52.40 26.60
C ALA A 78 -12.20 -52.70 26.27
N SER A 79 -12.72 -52.20 25.14
CA SER A 79 -14.14 -51.99 24.88
C SER A 79 -15.04 -53.24 24.94
N PRO A 80 -16.31 -53.05 25.33
CA PRO A 80 -17.17 -54.09 25.89
C PRO A 80 -18.10 -54.77 24.85
N LEU A 81 -18.79 -55.84 25.26
CA LEU A 81 -19.67 -56.62 24.39
C LEU A 81 -21.15 -56.21 24.48
N SER A 82 -21.54 -55.33 25.42
CA SER A 82 -22.96 -54.94 25.69
C SER A 82 -23.21 -53.45 25.99
N LEU A 83 -24.45 -52.96 25.77
CA LEU A 83 -24.86 -51.56 26.04
C LEU A 83 -24.71 -51.13 27.52
N SER A 84 -24.89 -52.06 28.46
CA SER A 84 -24.73 -51.79 29.89
C SER A 84 -23.29 -51.50 30.27
N GLU A 85 -22.34 -52.24 29.69
CA GLU A 85 -20.92 -52.05 29.97
C GLU A 85 -20.42 -50.73 29.37
N GLU A 86 -20.94 -50.33 28.20
CA GLU A 86 -20.55 -49.06 27.59
C GLU A 86 -21.12 -47.86 28.34
N ARG A 87 -22.34 -47.95 28.87
CA ARG A 87 -22.84 -46.89 29.76
C ARG A 87 -21.94 -46.69 30.97
N GLU A 88 -21.46 -47.78 31.57
CA GLU A 88 -20.55 -47.69 32.71
C GLU A 88 -19.16 -47.19 32.31
N LEU A 89 -18.68 -47.52 31.11
CA LEU A 89 -17.50 -46.92 30.52
C LEU A 89 -17.66 -45.40 30.37
N LEU A 90 -18.75 -44.92 29.77
CA LEU A 90 -19.02 -43.49 29.59
C LEU A 90 -19.11 -42.74 30.92
N LYS A 91 -19.72 -43.33 31.95
CA LYS A 91 -19.72 -42.76 33.32
C LYS A 91 -18.31 -42.64 33.89
N ARG A 92 -17.48 -43.68 33.75
CA ARG A 92 -16.08 -43.64 34.20
C ARG A 92 -15.28 -42.58 33.44
N LEU A 93 -15.42 -42.52 32.12
CA LEU A 93 -14.76 -41.52 31.29
C LEU A 93 -15.21 -40.10 31.63
N ALA A 94 -16.50 -39.88 31.91
CA ALA A 94 -17.02 -38.58 32.34
C ALA A 94 -16.37 -38.15 33.67
N ALA A 95 -16.33 -39.05 34.66
CA ALA A 95 -15.69 -38.78 35.94
C ALA A 95 -14.17 -38.52 35.80
N MET A 96 -13.49 -39.22 34.87
CA MET A 96 -12.08 -38.98 34.57
C MET A 96 -11.84 -37.64 33.88
N ALA A 97 -12.68 -37.26 32.91
CA ALA A 97 -12.58 -35.99 32.21
C ALA A 97 -12.88 -34.79 33.14
N GLU A 98 -13.88 -34.91 34.00
CA GLU A 98 -14.22 -33.91 35.02
C GLU A 98 -13.11 -33.78 36.08
N GLY A 99 -12.58 -34.91 36.55
CA GLY A 99 -11.43 -34.94 37.46
C GLY A 99 -10.18 -34.32 36.84
N LEU A 100 -9.97 -34.54 35.54
CA LEU A 100 -8.87 -33.92 34.80
C LEU A 100 -9.07 -32.41 34.67
N ARG A 101 -10.27 -31.94 34.30
CA ARG A 101 -10.61 -30.50 34.23
C ARG A 101 -10.34 -29.80 35.55
N SER A 102 -10.80 -30.40 36.65
CA SER A 102 -10.65 -29.85 37.99
C SER A 102 -9.18 -29.77 38.43
N SER A 103 -8.30 -30.59 37.85
CA SER A 103 -6.86 -30.57 38.11
C SER A 103 -6.05 -29.67 37.18
N LEU A 104 -6.62 -29.24 36.05
CA LEU A 104 -5.98 -28.32 35.10
C LEU A 104 -6.11 -26.88 35.63
N GLY A 105 -5.03 -26.37 36.24
CA GLY A 105 -4.98 -25.00 36.74
C GLY A 105 -4.98 -23.93 35.63
N PRO A 106 -5.06 -22.63 35.99
CA PRO A 106 -5.06 -21.53 35.02
C PRO A 106 -3.77 -21.44 34.18
N SER A 107 -2.68 -22.08 34.62
CA SER A 107 -1.38 -22.17 33.96
C SER A 107 -1.25 -23.28 32.90
N ALA A 108 -2.25 -24.16 32.76
CA ALA A 108 -2.23 -25.19 31.72
C ALA A 108 -2.40 -24.58 30.31
N PRO A 109 -1.80 -25.19 29.26
CA PRO A 109 -1.97 -24.73 27.88
C PRO A 109 -3.45 -24.58 27.50
N ALA A 110 -3.77 -23.48 26.80
CA ALA A 110 -5.16 -23.14 26.49
C ALA A 110 -5.85 -24.19 25.60
N GLU A 111 -5.14 -24.74 24.61
CA GLU A 111 -5.68 -25.80 23.75
C GLU A 111 -5.92 -27.10 24.52
N LEU A 112 -5.01 -27.50 25.43
CA LEU A 112 -5.19 -28.67 26.27
C LEU A 112 -6.45 -28.58 27.15
N ARG A 113 -6.70 -27.40 27.75
CA ARG A 113 -7.95 -27.17 28.50
C ARG A 113 -9.18 -27.29 27.61
N ARG A 114 -9.15 -26.68 26.43
CA ARG A 114 -10.26 -26.69 25.47
C ARG A 114 -10.59 -28.10 24.98
N TRP A 115 -9.58 -28.91 24.65
CA TRP A 115 -9.80 -30.27 24.20
C TRP A 115 -10.29 -31.18 25.33
N ASN A 116 -9.83 -30.97 26.56
CA ASN A 116 -10.39 -31.66 27.73
C ASN A 116 -11.86 -31.27 27.99
N GLU A 117 -12.22 -29.99 27.90
CA GLU A 117 -13.62 -29.53 27.99
C GLU A 117 -14.48 -30.09 26.85
N THR A 118 -13.91 -30.20 25.65
CA THR A 118 -14.59 -30.79 24.48
C THR A 118 -14.84 -32.28 24.69
N LEU A 119 -13.84 -33.01 25.19
CA LEU A 119 -13.96 -34.42 25.54
C LEU A 119 -15.02 -34.64 26.62
N GLU A 120 -14.97 -33.87 27.73
CA GLU A 120 -15.98 -33.95 28.80
C GLU A 120 -17.39 -33.72 28.26
N ARG A 121 -17.57 -32.66 27.46
CA ARG A 121 -18.87 -32.35 26.85
C ARG A 121 -19.35 -33.50 25.95
N GLN A 122 -18.50 -34.01 25.06
CA GLN A 122 -18.88 -35.09 24.15
C GLN A 122 -19.20 -36.39 24.89
N VAL A 123 -18.42 -36.76 25.91
CA VAL A 123 -18.71 -37.93 26.76
C VAL A 123 -20.06 -37.75 27.45
N GLY A 124 -20.36 -36.54 27.96
CA GLY A 124 -21.64 -36.19 28.56
C GLY A 124 -22.81 -36.27 27.58
N GLU A 125 -22.66 -35.70 26.38
CA GLU A 125 -23.68 -35.72 25.31
C GLU A 125 -23.99 -37.16 24.86
N VAL A 126 -22.98 -37.99 24.62
CA VAL A 126 -23.15 -39.40 24.24
C VAL A 126 -23.78 -40.19 25.38
N GLY A 127 -23.36 -39.95 26.63
CA GLY A 127 -23.94 -40.59 27.82
C GLY A 127 -25.40 -40.21 28.05
N GLN A 128 -25.76 -38.94 27.81
CA GLN A 128 -27.13 -38.45 27.89
C GLN A 128 -27.99 -39.07 26.79
N GLU A 129 -27.55 -39.08 25.54
CA GLU A 129 -28.29 -39.68 24.43
C GLU A 129 -28.55 -41.17 24.66
N LEU A 130 -27.56 -41.91 25.16
CA LEU A 130 -27.73 -43.32 25.53
C LEU A 130 -28.73 -43.48 26.69
N GLY A 131 -28.69 -42.61 27.70
CA GLY A 131 -29.64 -42.61 28.82
C GLY A 131 -31.07 -42.26 28.39
N GLU A 132 -31.22 -41.36 27.41
CA GLU A 132 -32.51 -40.98 26.85
C GLU A 132 -33.11 -42.14 26.05
N LEU A 133 -32.35 -42.78 25.16
CA LEU A 133 -32.84 -43.83 24.26
C LEU A 133 -32.92 -45.22 24.92
N ALA A 134 -32.09 -45.51 25.93
CA ALA A 134 -32.03 -46.79 26.61
C ALA A 134 -32.16 -46.66 28.14
N PRO A 135 -33.30 -46.14 28.66
CA PRO A 135 -33.46 -45.84 30.09
C PRO A 135 -33.48 -47.11 30.98
N TRP A 136 -33.77 -48.30 30.43
CA TRP A 136 -33.74 -49.56 31.17
C TRP A 136 -32.33 -49.95 31.65
N LEU A 137 -31.27 -49.42 31.05
CA LEU A 137 -29.89 -49.70 31.45
C LEU A 137 -29.60 -49.29 32.90
N GLU A 138 -30.45 -48.47 33.53
CA GLU A 138 -30.32 -48.10 34.96
C GLU A 138 -30.51 -49.29 35.88
N LEU A 139 -31.31 -50.24 35.44
CA LEU A 139 -31.68 -51.42 36.22
C LEU A 139 -30.61 -52.52 36.13
N PHE A 140 -29.62 -52.37 35.25
CA PHE A 140 -28.52 -53.31 35.03
C PHE A 140 -27.16 -52.76 35.52
N ALA A 141 -27.17 -51.68 36.30
CA ALA A 141 -25.96 -51.05 36.81
C ALA A 141 -25.22 -51.95 37.85
N PRO A 142 -23.89 -51.80 38.01
CA PRO A 142 -23.13 -52.54 39.02
C PRO A 142 -23.67 -52.31 40.44
N GLY A 143 -24.09 -53.38 41.11
CA GLY A 143 -24.70 -53.33 42.46
C GLY A 143 -26.22 -53.56 42.49
N GLU A 144 -26.90 -53.47 41.34
CA GLU A 144 -28.29 -53.89 41.19
C GLU A 144 -28.37 -55.38 40.82
N ARG A 145 -29.41 -56.09 41.28
CA ARG A 145 -29.67 -57.46 40.84
C ARG A 145 -30.35 -57.42 39.48
N ASP A 146 -29.78 -58.10 38.49
CA ASP A 146 -30.32 -58.24 37.13
C ASP A 146 -31.84 -58.55 37.19
N PRO A 147 -32.70 -57.62 36.73
CA PRO A 147 -34.15 -57.79 36.78
C PRO A 147 -34.63 -59.05 36.08
N LEU A 148 -33.88 -59.52 35.07
CA LEU A 148 -34.20 -60.73 34.33
C LEU A 148 -34.00 -61.99 35.17
N GLN A 149 -33.21 -61.97 36.25
CA GLN A 149 -33.08 -63.10 37.20
C GLN A 149 -34.35 -63.32 38.02
N SER A 150 -35.21 -62.29 38.15
CA SER A 150 -36.53 -62.41 38.80
C SER A 150 -37.57 -63.16 37.96
N LEU A 151 -37.24 -63.54 36.71
CA LEU A 151 -38.04 -64.48 35.91
C LEU A 151 -37.74 -65.92 36.38
N GLY A 152 -38.64 -66.53 37.15
CA GLY A 152 -38.46 -67.92 37.61
C GLY A 152 -38.41 -68.94 36.48
N ALA A 153 -37.51 -69.94 36.57
CA ALA A 153 -37.35 -70.99 35.56
C ALA A 153 -38.58 -71.94 35.45
N GLU A 154 -39.42 -71.98 36.49
CA GLU A 154 -40.59 -72.87 36.58
C GLU A 154 -41.83 -72.36 35.79
N LEU A 155 -41.75 -71.16 35.21
CA LEU A 155 -42.86 -70.55 34.46
C LEU A 155 -42.76 -70.84 32.97
N ASN A 156 -43.78 -71.48 32.41
CA ASN A 156 -43.88 -71.74 30.96
C ASN A 156 -43.75 -70.44 30.15
N GLY A 157 -42.70 -70.35 29.33
CA GLY A 157 -42.40 -69.20 28.46
C GLY A 157 -41.46 -68.14 29.03
N ALA A 158 -41.06 -68.23 30.31
CA ALA A 158 -40.18 -67.26 30.95
C ALA A 158 -38.75 -67.25 30.38
N GLU A 159 -38.19 -68.41 30.01
CA GLU A 159 -36.87 -68.48 29.36
C GLU A 159 -36.86 -67.83 27.98
N ARG A 160 -37.90 -68.06 27.17
CA ARG A 160 -38.03 -67.46 25.83
C ARG A 160 -38.23 -65.95 25.90
N LEU A 161 -38.99 -65.47 26.88
CA LEU A 161 -39.15 -64.04 27.15
C LEU A 161 -37.83 -63.42 27.66
N ARG A 162 -37.12 -64.10 28.56
CA ARG A 162 -35.78 -63.69 29.03
C ARG A 162 -34.79 -63.56 27.88
N GLU A 163 -34.74 -64.51 26.95
CA GLU A 163 -33.85 -64.46 25.79
C GLU A 163 -34.19 -63.28 24.85
N ARG A 164 -35.48 -63.04 24.59
CA ARG A 164 -35.94 -61.91 23.76
C ARG A 164 -35.69 -60.56 24.41
N LEU A 165 -35.91 -60.45 25.72
CA LEU A 165 -35.58 -59.26 26.50
C LEU A 165 -34.07 -59.01 26.49
N ARG A 166 -33.24 -60.05 26.62
CA ARG A 166 -31.77 -59.92 26.56
C ARG A 166 -31.29 -59.44 25.19
N LYS A 167 -31.81 -60.03 24.10
CA LYS A 167 -31.56 -59.57 22.72
C LYS A 167 -31.99 -58.12 22.48
N MET A 168 -33.10 -57.67 23.09
CA MET A 168 -33.55 -56.28 23.01
C MET A 168 -32.66 -55.35 23.83
N VAL A 169 -32.27 -55.76 25.04
CA VAL A 169 -31.46 -54.94 25.96
C VAL A 169 -30.03 -54.74 25.43
N ASP A 170 -29.53 -55.63 24.57
CA ASP A 170 -28.14 -55.62 24.12
C ASP A 170 -27.88 -54.86 22.80
N ALA A 171 -28.84 -54.71 21.87
CA ALA A 171 -28.61 -53.96 20.62
C ALA A 171 -29.89 -53.65 19.78
N PRO A 172 -30.83 -52.79 20.21
CA PRO A 172 -31.90 -52.35 19.31
C PRO A 172 -31.39 -51.34 18.27
N SER A 173 -31.99 -51.35 17.08
CA SER A 173 -32.16 -50.11 16.29
C SER A 173 -33.36 -49.32 16.83
N LEU A 174 -33.48 -48.04 16.48
CA LEU A 174 -34.66 -47.23 16.82
C LEU A 174 -35.95 -47.94 16.39
N ARG A 175 -35.97 -48.52 15.17
CA ARG A 175 -37.14 -49.23 14.64
C ARG A 175 -37.43 -50.53 15.37
N SER A 176 -36.39 -51.25 15.80
CA SER A 176 -36.54 -52.46 16.63
C SER A 176 -37.12 -52.08 18.00
N LEU A 177 -36.62 -51.02 18.63
CA LEU A 177 -37.05 -50.58 19.95
C LEU A 177 -38.52 -50.12 19.94
N ALA A 178 -38.88 -49.23 19.01
CA ALA A 178 -40.24 -48.71 18.88
C ALA A 178 -41.28 -49.82 18.61
N ARG A 179 -40.91 -50.88 17.88
CA ARG A 179 -41.82 -51.99 17.54
C ARG A 179 -41.91 -53.08 18.60
N GLN A 180 -40.78 -53.43 19.21
CA GLN A 180 -40.70 -54.62 20.08
C GLN A 180 -40.85 -54.28 21.57
N ALA A 181 -40.45 -53.08 22.01
CA ALA A 181 -40.53 -52.71 23.43
C ALA A 181 -41.97 -52.71 23.99
N PRO A 182 -42.99 -52.16 23.30
CA PRO A 182 -44.38 -52.23 23.78
C PRO A 182 -44.88 -53.67 23.88
N ARG A 183 -44.56 -54.51 22.88
CA ARG A 183 -44.95 -55.94 22.87
C ARG A 183 -44.30 -56.72 24.02
N LEU A 184 -43.02 -56.47 24.28
CA LEU A 184 -42.30 -57.11 25.38
C LEU A 184 -42.79 -56.59 26.74
N ALA A 185 -43.19 -55.33 26.85
CA ALA A 185 -43.80 -54.75 28.05
C ALA A 185 -45.18 -55.36 28.34
N ASP A 186 -46.02 -55.55 27.31
CA ASP A 186 -47.32 -56.24 27.43
C ASP A 186 -47.17 -57.70 27.84
N GLU A 187 -46.23 -58.43 27.21
CA GLU A 187 -45.90 -59.82 27.59
C GLU A 187 -45.39 -59.91 29.04
N LEU A 188 -44.56 -58.94 29.48
CA LEU A 188 -44.11 -58.84 30.86
C LEU A 188 -45.27 -58.53 31.83
N GLY A 189 -46.21 -57.66 31.42
CA GLY A 189 -47.42 -57.34 32.16
C GLY A 189 -48.31 -58.56 32.38
N ALA A 190 -48.58 -59.33 31.32
CA ALA A 190 -49.37 -60.57 31.40
C ALA A 190 -48.71 -61.64 32.29
N LEU A 191 -47.37 -61.67 32.33
CA LEU A 191 -46.62 -62.56 33.23
C LEU A 191 -46.66 -62.07 34.69
N LEU A 192 -46.59 -60.76 34.92
CA LEU A 192 -46.73 -60.12 36.24
C LEU A 192 -48.11 -60.34 36.87
N GLU A 193 -49.17 -60.44 36.08
CA GLU A 193 -50.52 -60.79 36.54
C GLU A 193 -50.62 -62.24 37.02
N ARG A 194 -49.86 -63.16 36.41
CA ARG A 194 -49.82 -64.59 36.79
C ARG A 194 -48.94 -64.88 38.01
N LEU A 195 -48.09 -63.94 38.40
CA LEU A 195 -47.16 -64.02 39.54
C LEU A 195 -47.80 -63.60 40.89
N GLN A 196 -49.14 -63.62 41.02
CA GLN A 196 -49.81 -63.33 42.29
C GLN A 196 -49.49 -64.39 43.36
N GLY A 197 -48.39 -64.20 44.11
CA GLY A 197 -48.07 -65.02 45.28
C GLY A 197 -46.59 -65.20 45.70
N ALA A 198 -45.58 -64.71 44.97
CA ALA A 198 -44.17 -64.87 45.37
C ALA A 198 -43.27 -63.67 44.98
N ASP A 199 -42.29 -63.37 45.87
CA ASP A 199 -41.26 -62.32 45.81
C ASP A 199 -41.73 -60.90 45.39
N GLU A 200 -42.26 -60.13 46.35
CA GLU A 200 -42.63 -58.71 46.15
C GLU A 200 -41.47 -57.86 45.62
N THR A 201 -40.22 -58.20 45.98
CA THR A 201 -39.03 -57.45 45.55
C THR A 201 -38.71 -57.73 44.07
N GLY A 202 -38.81 -58.99 43.64
CA GLY A 202 -38.67 -59.38 42.24
C GLY A 202 -39.77 -58.79 41.35
N ARG A 203 -41.02 -58.78 41.83
CA ARG A 203 -42.15 -58.14 41.15
C ARG A 203 -41.95 -56.63 40.94
N ALA A 204 -41.47 -55.92 41.97
CA ALA A 204 -41.18 -54.49 41.88
C ALA A 204 -40.08 -54.18 40.83
N ARG A 205 -39.04 -55.02 40.72
CA ARG A 205 -37.98 -54.87 39.70
C ARG A 205 -38.51 -55.05 38.28
N LEU A 206 -39.33 -56.07 38.04
CA LEU A 206 -39.95 -56.32 36.74
C LEU A 206 -40.94 -55.22 36.33
N LEU A 207 -41.69 -54.63 37.28
CA LEU A 207 -42.55 -53.46 37.01
C LEU A 207 -41.74 -52.23 36.58
N ARG A 208 -40.58 -51.98 37.20
CA ARG A 208 -39.67 -50.89 36.77
C ARG A 208 -39.10 -51.16 35.38
N LEU A 209 -38.73 -52.41 35.08
CA LEU A 209 -38.25 -52.78 33.75
C LEU A 209 -39.32 -52.56 32.67
N ARG A 210 -40.58 -52.94 32.95
CA ARG A 210 -41.72 -52.67 32.07
C ARG A 210 -41.83 -51.18 31.73
N ALA A 211 -41.91 -50.32 32.76
CA ALA A 211 -42.08 -48.88 32.58
C ALA A 211 -40.91 -48.27 31.80
N LYS A 212 -39.68 -48.71 32.05
CA LYS A 212 -38.48 -48.23 31.34
C LYS A 212 -38.41 -48.73 29.89
N LEU A 213 -38.93 -49.92 29.59
CA LEU A 213 -39.04 -50.41 28.20
C LEU A 213 -40.11 -49.63 27.42
N GLU A 214 -41.26 -49.34 28.04
CA GLU A 214 -42.31 -48.49 27.45
C GLU A 214 -41.77 -47.08 27.16
N GLU A 215 -41.10 -46.46 28.14
CA GLU A 215 -40.45 -45.13 28.01
C GLU A 215 -39.42 -45.10 26.86
N GLY A 216 -38.57 -46.12 26.73
CA GLY A 216 -37.60 -46.22 25.64
C GLY A 216 -38.27 -46.43 24.27
N GLY A 217 -39.34 -47.23 24.22
CA GLY A 217 -40.14 -47.45 23.00
C GLY A 217 -40.81 -46.17 22.50
N GLU A 218 -41.42 -45.39 23.40
CA GLU A 218 -42.05 -44.11 23.08
C GLU A 218 -41.03 -43.08 22.56
N ARG A 219 -39.87 -42.98 23.21
CA ARG A 219 -38.79 -42.07 22.78
C ARG A 219 -38.22 -42.45 21.42
N ALA A 220 -38.04 -43.74 21.16
CA ALA A 220 -37.62 -44.20 19.83
C ALA A 220 -38.66 -43.90 18.76
N ALA A 221 -39.94 -44.09 19.05
CA ALA A 221 -41.02 -43.73 18.12
C ALA A 221 -41.02 -42.22 17.81
N ALA A 222 -40.90 -41.36 18.83
CA ALA A 222 -40.81 -39.91 18.65
C ALA A 222 -39.55 -39.48 17.85
N ARG A 223 -38.42 -40.16 18.06
CA ARG A 223 -37.19 -39.93 17.29
C ARG A 223 -37.36 -40.32 15.82
N ILE A 224 -38.01 -41.45 15.54
CA ILE A 224 -38.32 -41.89 14.17
C ILE A 224 -39.24 -40.88 13.49
N GLU A 225 -40.33 -40.46 14.14
CA GLU A 225 -41.27 -39.47 13.61
C GLU A 225 -40.53 -38.17 13.26
N ARG A 226 -39.59 -37.72 14.10
CA ARG A 226 -38.77 -36.55 13.82
C ARG A 226 -37.85 -36.75 12.61
N LEU A 227 -37.21 -37.91 12.48
CA LEU A 227 -36.34 -38.23 11.34
C LEU A 227 -37.12 -38.28 10.03
N GLU A 228 -38.26 -38.98 10.03
CA GLU A 228 -39.17 -39.10 8.88
C GLU A 228 -39.77 -37.72 8.51
N GLY A 229 -40.14 -36.90 9.50
CA GLY A 229 -40.61 -35.54 9.28
C GLY A 229 -39.55 -34.62 8.65
N LEU A 230 -38.28 -34.74 9.08
CA LEU A 230 -37.16 -34.01 8.47
C LEU A 230 -36.88 -34.50 7.04
N ALA A 231 -36.88 -35.81 6.80
CA ALA A 231 -36.72 -36.38 5.46
C ALA A 231 -37.83 -35.94 4.51
N SER A 232 -39.10 -36.00 4.96
CA SER A 232 -40.25 -35.51 4.19
C SER A 232 -40.14 -34.03 3.86
N ARG A 233 -39.65 -33.21 4.80
CA ARG A 233 -39.43 -31.78 4.56
C ARG A 233 -38.34 -31.54 3.52
N LEU A 234 -37.24 -32.29 3.58
CA LEU A 234 -36.15 -32.19 2.59
C LEU A 234 -36.64 -32.60 1.19
N ARG A 235 -37.41 -33.69 1.09
CA ARG A 235 -38.03 -34.13 -0.18
C ARG A 235 -39.00 -33.08 -0.73
N THR A 236 -39.86 -32.51 0.13
CA THR A 236 -40.77 -31.42 -0.28
C THR A 236 -40.01 -30.19 -0.79
N LEU A 237 -38.91 -29.82 -0.13
CA LEU A 237 -38.07 -28.71 -0.57
C LEU A 237 -37.39 -29.01 -1.92
N ALA A 238 -36.90 -30.24 -2.11
CA ALA A 238 -36.34 -30.70 -3.37
C ALA A 238 -37.38 -30.67 -4.51
N ASP A 239 -38.59 -31.19 -4.28
CA ASP A 239 -39.68 -31.22 -5.26
C ASP A 239 -40.20 -29.82 -5.61
N SER A 240 -40.13 -28.88 -4.67
CA SER A 240 -40.54 -27.49 -4.90
C SER A 240 -39.56 -26.67 -5.75
N ALA A 241 -38.35 -27.18 -5.99
CA ALA A 241 -37.32 -26.48 -6.74
C ALA A 241 -37.56 -26.59 -8.26
N ASP A 242 -38.09 -25.52 -8.86
CA ASP A 242 -38.25 -25.44 -10.32
C ASP A 242 -36.90 -25.20 -11.02
N GLN A 243 -36.23 -26.30 -11.38
CA GLN A 243 -34.98 -26.27 -12.14
C GLN A 243 -35.19 -25.92 -13.62
N SER A 244 -36.41 -26.06 -14.16
CA SER A 244 -36.70 -25.80 -15.57
C SER A 244 -36.55 -24.33 -15.95
N LEU A 245 -36.65 -23.42 -14.97
CA LEU A 245 -36.44 -21.97 -15.13
C LEU A 245 -35.07 -21.63 -15.74
N LEU A 246 -34.03 -22.37 -15.35
CA LEU A 246 -32.65 -22.11 -15.79
C LEU A 246 -32.27 -22.88 -17.06
N PHE A 247 -33.18 -23.71 -17.57
CA PHE A 247 -32.96 -24.57 -18.72
C PHE A 247 -33.33 -23.88 -20.03
N ASP A 248 -32.35 -23.75 -20.94
CA ASP A 248 -32.59 -23.24 -22.28
C ASP A 248 -33.01 -24.40 -23.21
N LYS A 249 -34.31 -24.41 -23.53
CA LYS A 249 -34.94 -25.43 -24.40
C LYS A 249 -34.40 -25.45 -25.84
N ARG A 250 -33.77 -24.37 -26.32
CA ARG A 250 -33.22 -24.34 -27.69
C ARG A 250 -31.86 -25.02 -27.75
N ARG A 251 -31.05 -24.86 -26.70
CA ARG A 251 -29.69 -25.42 -26.61
C ARG A 251 -29.63 -26.77 -25.90
N ASN A 252 -30.70 -27.17 -25.20
CA ASN A 252 -30.72 -28.31 -24.29
C ASN A 252 -29.64 -28.21 -23.19
N LEU A 253 -29.35 -27.00 -22.71
CA LEU A 253 -28.31 -26.72 -21.71
C LEU A 253 -28.84 -25.78 -20.63
N PHE A 254 -28.26 -25.87 -19.42
CA PHE A 254 -28.51 -24.90 -18.36
C PHE A 254 -27.71 -23.62 -18.58
N SER A 255 -28.36 -22.47 -18.42
CA SER A 255 -27.65 -21.19 -18.24
C SER A 255 -26.87 -21.23 -16.92
N ILE A 256 -25.79 -20.45 -16.78
CA ILE A 256 -25.02 -20.42 -15.53
C ILE A 256 -25.86 -19.86 -14.37
N GLY A 257 -26.69 -18.84 -14.63
CA GLY A 257 -27.44 -18.16 -13.60
C GLY A 257 -28.60 -17.33 -14.13
N TYR A 258 -29.36 -16.78 -13.20
CA TYR A 258 -30.43 -15.82 -13.46
C TYR A 258 -30.06 -14.49 -12.82
N ASN A 259 -29.99 -13.44 -13.63
CA ASN A 259 -29.73 -12.10 -13.14
C ASN A 259 -31.05 -11.49 -12.64
N VAL A 260 -31.23 -11.45 -11.32
CA VAL A 260 -32.46 -10.95 -10.68
C VAL A 260 -32.71 -9.48 -11.02
N THR A 261 -31.66 -8.65 -11.04
CA THR A 261 -31.76 -7.21 -11.33
C THR A 261 -32.14 -6.95 -12.80
N ALA A 262 -31.59 -7.73 -13.73
CA ALA A 262 -31.85 -7.60 -15.16
C ALA A 262 -33.03 -8.46 -15.64
N ASN A 263 -33.67 -9.22 -14.74
CA ASN A 263 -34.79 -10.13 -14.99
C ASN A 263 -34.60 -11.02 -16.23
N ARG A 264 -33.40 -11.61 -16.39
CA ARG A 264 -33.05 -12.46 -17.53
C ARG A 264 -32.04 -13.55 -17.15
N LEU A 265 -32.02 -14.63 -17.93
CA LEU A 265 -30.98 -15.65 -17.88
C LEU A 265 -29.63 -15.09 -18.36
N ASP A 266 -28.55 -15.61 -17.80
CA ASP A 266 -27.21 -15.34 -18.29
C ASP A 266 -27.00 -15.99 -19.67
N ASN A 267 -26.19 -15.35 -20.52
CA ASN A 267 -25.88 -15.83 -21.87
C ASN A 267 -24.71 -16.84 -21.91
N SER A 268 -24.28 -17.31 -20.73
CA SER A 268 -23.26 -18.35 -20.57
C SER A 268 -23.95 -19.63 -20.10
N PHE A 269 -23.46 -20.78 -20.54
CA PHE A 269 -24.10 -22.08 -20.33
C PHE A 269 -23.12 -23.11 -19.79
N TYR A 270 -23.62 -24.08 -19.03
CA TYR A 270 -22.86 -25.27 -18.66
C TYR A 270 -22.94 -26.29 -19.80
N ASP A 271 -21.86 -26.39 -20.57
CA ASP A 271 -21.81 -27.16 -21.82
C ASP A 271 -20.77 -28.29 -21.80
N LEU A 272 -20.18 -28.63 -20.64
CA LEU A 272 -19.18 -29.69 -20.51
C LEU A 272 -19.62 -30.75 -19.49
N LEU A 273 -19.34 -32.02 -19.79
CA LEU A 273 -19.61 -33.13 -18.86
C LEU A 273 -18.60 -33.18 -17.70
N ALA A 274 -17.37 -32.71 -17.95
CA ALA A 274 -16.34 -32.54 -16.92
C ALA A 274 -16.49 -31.19 -16.20
N SER A 275 -17.56 -31.09 -15.41
CA SER A 275 -17.87 -29.93 -14.57
C SER A 275 -18.65 -30.38 -13.33
N GLU A 276 -18.59 -29.57 -12.29
CA GLU A 276 -19.41 -29.65 -11.09
C GLU A 276 -20.92 -29.62 -11.38
N ALA A 277 -21.32 -29.02 -12.50
CA ALA A 277 -22.70 -28.93 -12.96
C ALA A 277 -23.33 -30.27 -13.34
N ARG A 278 -22.51 -31.31 -13.55
CA ARG A 278 -23.02 -32.64 -13.93
C ARG A 278 -23.91 -33.26 -12.86
N LEU A 279 -23.68 -32.98 -11.57
CA LEU A 279 -24.54 -33.47 -10.50
C LEU A 279 -25.94 -32.85 -10.60
N GLY A 280 -26.03 -31.53 -10.66
CA GLY A 280 -27.30 -30.83 -10.88
C GLY A 280 -27.99 -31.24 -12.19
N SER A 281 -27.22 -31.47 -13.25
CA SER A 281 -27.73 -31.96 -14.54
C SER A 281 -28.33 -33.37 -14.43
N PHE A 282 -27.65 -34.28 -13.73
CA PHE A 282 -28.15 -35.62 -13.45
C PHE A 282 -29.43 -35.57 -12.62
N VAL A 283 -29.42 -34.79 -11.54
CA VAL A 283 -30.57 -34.62 -10.63
C VAL A 283 -31.79 -34.08 -11.38
N ALA A 284 -31.60 -33.09 -12.26
CA ALA A 284 -32.69 -32.51 -13.04
C ALA A 284 -33.32 -33.50 -14.02
N VAL A 285 -32.51 -34.37 -14.63
CA VAL A 285 -32.99 -35.47 -15.49
C VAL A 285 -33.70 -36.52 -14.66
N ALA A 286 -33.13 -36.92 -13.51
CA ALA A 286 -33.69 -37.91 -12.61
C ALA A 286 -35.06 -37.48 -12.03
N HIS A 287 -35.22 -36.20 -11.67
CA HIS A 287 -36.50 -35.61 -11.25
C HIS A 287 -37.50 -35.39 -12.38
N GLY A 288 -37.13 -35.62 -13.64
CA GLY A 288 -37.97 -35.33 -14.80
C GLY A 288 -38.21 -33.84 -15.09
N ALA A 289 -37.40 -32.95 -14.49
CA ALA A 289 -37.50 -31.51 -14.71
C ALA A 289 -37.01 -31.08 -16.11
N VAL A 290 -36.09 -31.85 -16.70
CA VAL A 290 -35.54 -31.64 -18.05
C VAL A 290 -35.41 -32.98 -18.80
N PRO A 291 -35.44 -32.99 -20.15
CA PRO A 291 -35.33 -34.22 -20.93
C PRO A 291 -33.92 -34.84 -20.84
N GLN A 292 -33.84 -36.17 -21.02
CA GLN A 292 -32.59 -36.92 -21.01
C GLN A 292 -31.57 -36.44 -22.07
N ASP A 293 -32.04 -35.85 -23.18
CA ASP A 293 -31.21 -35.25 -24.22
C ASP A 293 -30.22 -34.20 -23.67
N HIS A 294 -30.58 -33.53 -22.56
CA HIS A 294 -29.68 -32.61 -21.86
C HIS A 294 -28.37 -33.28 -21.45
N TRP A 295 -28.41 -34.50 -20.90
CA TRP A 295 -27.21 -35.22 -20.46
C TRP A 295 -26.24 -35.47 -21.63
N PHE A 296 -26.79 -35.75 -22.82
CA PHE A 296 -26.00 -36.01 -24.03
C PHE A 296 -25.60 -34.72 -24.77
N ALA A 297 -26.25 -33.59 -24.50
CA ALA A 297 -25.87 -32.27 -25.00
C ALA A 297 -24.59 -31.72 -24.35
N LEU A 298 -24.24 -32.19 -23.15
CA LEU A 298 -22.97 -31.84 -22.49
C LEU A 298 -21.77 -32.30 -23.34
N GLY A 299 -20.76 -31.46 -23.48
CA GLY A 299 -19.59 -31.73 -24.29
C GLY A 299 -18.71 -32.85 -23.71
N ARG A 300 -18.31 -33.80 -24.56
CA ARG A 300 -17.31 -34.84 -24.26
C ARG A 300 -15.95 -34.57 -24.91
N LEU A 301 -15.48 -33.32 -24.84
CA LEU A 301 -14.18 -32.94 -25.40
C LEU A 301 -13.07 -33.71 -24.67
N GLN A 302 -12.29 -34.50 -25.41
CA GLN A 302 -11.23 -35.35 -24.86
C GLN A 302 -9.85 -34.89 -25.31
N THR A 303 -8.90 -34.96 -24.38
CA THR A 303 -7.46 -34.92 -24.67
C THR A 303 -6.82 -36.25 -24.28
N SER A 304 -5.66 -36.56 -24.86
CA SER A 304 -4.82 -37.69 -24.46
C SER A 304 -3.49 -37.14 -23.98
N THR A 305 -3.17 -37.38 -22.72
CA THR A 305 -1.89 -36.96 -22.13
C THR A 305 -1.43 -38.10 -21.22
N GLY A 306 -0.26 -38.68 -21.51
CA GLY A 306 0.21 -39.90 -20.83
C GLY A 306 -0.53 -41.19 -21.23
N GLY A 307 -1.20 -41.23 -22.40
CA GLY A 307 -1.83 -42.43 -22.95
C GLY A 307 -3.22 -42.80 -22.38
N ARG A 308 -3.78 -41.99 -21.46
CA ARG A 308 -5.14 -42.16 -20.93
C ARG A 308 -6.06 -41.04 -21.46
N PRO A 309 -7.29 -41.35 -21.90
CA PRO A 309 -8.25 -40.33 -22.30
C PRO A 309 -8.80 -39.60 -21.07
N VAL A 310 -8.89 -38.26 -21.14
CA VAL A 310 -9.48 -37.42 -20.09
C VAL A 310 -10.37 -36.36 -20.73
N LEU A 311 -11.54 -36.12 -20.13
CA LEU A 311 -12.42 -35.02 -20.53
C LEU A 311 -11.84 -33.67 -20.10
N LEU A 312 -11.91 -32.67 -20.98
CA LEU A 312 -11.51 -31.29 -20.68
C LEU A 312 -12.62 -30.57 -19.91
N SER A 313 -12.22 -29.80 -18.90
CA SER A 313 -13.08 -28.89 -18.14
C SER A 313 -12.81 -27.45 -18.57
N TRP A 314 -13.57 -26.48 -18.04
CA TRP A 314 -13.33 -25.08 -18.34
C TRP A 314 -12.07 -24.58 -17.62
N GLY A 315 -11.99 -24.80 -16.31
CA GLY A 315 -10.91 -24.31 -15.44
C GLY A 315 -9.72 -25.24 -15.29
N GLY A 316 -9.87 -26.54 -15.55
CA GLY A 316 -8.84 -27.54 -15.23
C GLY A 316 -8.71 -27.81 -13.72
N SER A 317 -9.74 -27.43 -12.94
CA SER A 317 -9.76 -27.49 -11.49
C SER A 317 -10.12 -28.89 -10.98
N MET A 318 -9.49 -29.34 -9.90
CA MET A 318 -9.84 -30.63 -9.27
C MET A 318 -11.28 -30.70 -8.77
N PHE A 319 -11.83 -29.58 -8.32
CA PHE A 319 -13.21 -29.49 -7.87
C PHE A 319 -14.21 -29.85 -8.98
N GLU A 320 -14.02 -29.33 -10.20
CA GLU A 320 -14.88 -29.60 -11.37
C GLU A 320 -15.01 -31.11 -11.63
N TYR A 321 -13.93 -31.87 -11.43
CA TYR A 321 -13.90 -33.31 -11.67
C TYR A 321 -14.38 -34.15 -10.48
N LEU A 322 -13.99 -33.78 -9.26
CA LEU A 322 -14.05 -34.69 -8.12
C LEU A 322 -15.15 -34.36 -7.11
N MET A 323 -15.60 -33.12 -7.02
CA MET A 323 -16.66 -32.76 -6.06
C MET A 323 -17.96 -33.57 -6.30
N PRO A 324 -18.46 -33.76 -7.53
CA PRO A 324 -19.67 -34.55 -7.74
C PRO A 324 -19.55 -35.98 -7.20
N ALA A 325 -18.35 -36.57 -7.24
CA ALA A 325 -18.09 -37.93 -6.76
C ALA A 325 -18.21 -38.08 -5.22
N LEU A 326 -18.37 -36.98 -4.47
CA LEU A 326 -18.62 -37.05 -3.03
C LEU A 326 -19.98 -37.68 -2.70
N VAL A 327 -20.98 -37.49 -3.56
CA VAL A 327 -22.33 -38.05 -3.38
C VAL A 327 -22.80 -38.87 -4.57
N MET A 328 -22.40 -38.51 -5.79
CA MET A 328 -22.78 -39.22 -7.01
C MET A 328 -21.81 -40.40 -7.24
N PRO A 329 -22.31 -41.63 -7.45
CA PRO A 329 -21.44 -42.78 -7.69
C PRO A 329 -20.71 -42.68 -9.04
N CYS A 330 -19.44 -43.08 -9.06
CA CYS A 330 -18.67 -43.27 -10.29
C CYS A 330 -18.48 -44.78 -10.51
N HIS A 331 -19.18 -45.36 -11.48
CA HIS A 331 -19.14 -46.79 -11.73
C HIS A 331 -17.79 -47.24 -12.31
N PRO A 332 -17.22 -48.39 -11.85
CA PRO A 332 -15.97 -48.91 -12.39
C PRO A 332 -16.01 -49.11 -13.91
N GLY A 333 -14.99 -48.61 -14.61
CA GLY A 333 -14.88 -48.70 -16.06
C GLY A 333 -15.73 -47.70 -16.85
N SER A 334 -16.47 -46.81 -16.17
CA SER A 334 -17.18 -45.69 -16.81
C SER A 334 -16.23 -44.59 -17.30
N LEU A 335 -16.70 -43.76 -18.23
CA LEU A 335 -16.01 -42.58 -18.74
C LEU A 335 -15.69 -41.59 -17.62
N LEU A 336 -16.61 -41.40 -16.67
CA LEU A 336 -16.44 -40.48 -15.54
C LEU A 336 -15.36 -40.98 -14.57
N GLU A 337 -15.35 -42.27 -14.22
CA GLU A 337 -14.33 -42.84 -13.35
C GLU A 337 -12.93 -42.74 -13.96
N GLN A 338 -12.79 -43.09 -15.25
CA GLN A 338 -11.53 -42.98 -15.98
C GLN A 338 -11.05 -41.51 -16.07
N THR A 339 -11.97 -40.58 -16.33
CA THR A 339 -11.69 -39.15 -16.37
C THR A 339 -11.18 -38.63 -15.02
N CYS A 340 -11.85 -38.98 -13.92
CA CYS A 340 -11.42 -38.55 -12.57
C CYS A 340 -10.01 -39.05 -12.25
N ARG A 341 -9.70 -40.34 -12.50
CA ARG A 341 -8.35 -40.89 -12.30
C ARG A 341 -7.30 -40.23 -13.19
N ALA A 342 -7.63 -39.96 -14.45
CA ALA A 342 -6.71 -39.31 -15.38
C ALA A 342 -6.46 -37.84 -15.01
N ALA A 343 -7.48 -37.10 -14.54
CA ALA A 343 -7.34 -35.73 -14.06
C ALA A 343 -6.39 -35.65 -12.84
N VAL A 344 -6.52 -36.56 -11.88
CA VAL A 344 -5.60 -36.66 -10.72
C VAL A 344 -4.15 -36.87 -11.21
N ALA A 345 -3.93 -37.82 -12.12
CA ALA A 345 -2.60 -38.11 -12.64
C ALA A 345 -1.97 -36.90 -13.37
N GLN A 346 -2.77 -36.11 -14.10
CA GLN A 346 -2.29 -34.90 -14.76
C GLN A 346 -1.95 -33.78 -13.78
N GLN A 347 -2.74 -33.61 -12.72
CA GLN A 347 -2.45 -32.67 -11.65
C GLN A 347 -1.14 -33.00 -10.91
N VAL A 348 -0.89 -34.29 -10.65
CA VAL A 348 0.38 -34.78 -10.08
C VAL A 348 1.55 -34.42 -11.01
N ALA A 349 1.45 -34.78 -12.29
CA ALA A 349 2.51 -34.50 -13.27
C ALA A 349 2.81 -33.01 -13.42
N TYR A 350 1.78 -32.15 -13.38
CA TYR A 350 1.95 -30.70 -13.45
C TYR A 350 2.64 -30.13 -12.19
N GLY A 351 2.29 -30.62 -11.00
CA GLY A 351 2.97 -30.26 -9.76
C GLY A 351 4.45 -30.64 -9.78
N GLU A 352 4.78 -31.86 -10.24
CA GLU A 352 6.16 -32.33 -10.42
C GLU A 352 6.94 -31.47 -11.41
N GLN A 353 6.35 -31.12 -12.55
CA GLN A 353 6.96 -30.25 -13.56
C GLN A 353 7.33 -28.86 -13.00
N ARG A 354 6.51 -28.33 -12.08
CA ARG A 354 6.69 -27.01 -11.46
C ARG A 354 7.48 -27.06 -10.15
N GLY A 355 7.86 -28.24 -9.67
CA GLY A 355 8.59 -28.40 -8.41
C GLY A 355 7.75 -28.16 -7.15
N VAL A 356 6.42 -28.10 -7.24
CA VAL A 356 5.51 -27.80 -6.11
C VAL A 356 4.60 -29.00 -5.79
N PRO A 357 3.91 -29.04 -4.63
CA PRO A 357 2.83 -30.00 -4.41
C PRO A 357 1.70 -29.85 -5.45
N TRP A 358 0.83 -30.85 -5.58
CA TRP A 358 -0.32 -30.78 -6.49
C TRP A 358 -1.63 -30.53 -5.72
N GLY A 359 -2.71 -30.19 -6.44
CA GLY A 359 -4.00 -29.82 -5.85
C GLY A 359 -4.45 -28.42 -6.29
N PHE A 360 -4.40 -28.16 -7.60
CA PHE A 360 -4.84 -26.90 -8.19
C PHE A 360 -6.37 -26.91 -8.31
N SER A 361 -7.02 -26.02 -7.56
CA SER A 361 -8.48 -25.92 -7.48
C SER A 361 -8.89 -24.54 -6.93
N GLU A 362 -10.17 -24.17 -7.05
CA GLU A 362 -10.73 -22.94 -6.46
C GLU A 362 -10.30 -22.75 -5.00
N SER A 363 -9.62 -21.66 -4.70
CA SER A 363 -9.11 -21.42 -3.35
C SER A 363 -8.82 -19.94 -3.11
N ALA A 364 -8.57 -19.61 -1.84
CA ALA A 364 -8.01 -18.32 -1.50
C ALA A 364 -6.52 -18.24 -1.91
N TYR A 365 -6.03 -17.05 -2.24
CA TYR A 365 -4.65 -16.82 -2.70
C TYR A 365 -4.04 -15.55 -2.11
N ASN A 366 -2.75 -15.27 -2.37
CA ASN A 366 -2.04 -14.17 -1.73
C ASN A 366 -2.38 -12.80 -2.35
N ALA A 367 -3.63 -12.37 -2.15
CA ALA A 367 -4.13 -11.05 -2.43
C ALA A 367 -5.22 -10.72 -1.40
N THR A 368 -5.26 -9.48 -0.93
CA THR A 368 -6.24 -9.02 0.05
C THR A 368 -7.02 -7.81 -0.44
N ASP A 369 -8.23 -7.64 0.07
CA ASP A 369 -9.00 -6.40 -0.07
C ASP A 369 -8.56 -5.33 0.95
N ALA A 370 -9.25 -4.18 0.96
CA ALA A 370 -8.98 -3.09 1.88
C ALA A 370 -9.18 -3.47 3.36
N GLN A 371 -9.86 -4.58 3.65
CA GLN A 371 -10.12 -5.11 4.98
C GLN A 371 -9.18 -6.27 5.34
N LEU A 372 -8.16 -6.54 4.52
CA LEU A 372 -7.18 -7.62 4.68
C LEU A 372 -7.77 -9.04 4.54
N THR A 373 -8.91 -9.19 3.86
CA THR A 373 -9.51 -10.52 3.60
C THR A 373 -8.89 -11.13 2.35
N TYR A 374 -8.41 -12.38 2.44
CA TYR A 374 -7.88 -13.10 1.27
C TYR A 374 -8.94 -13.22 0.17
N GLN A 375 -8.53 -12.96 -1.07
CA GLN A 375 -9.39 -13.06 -2.24
C GLN A 375 -9.48 -14.51 -2.73
N TYR A 376 -10.60 -14.86 -3.37
CA TYR A 376 -10.94 -16.23 -3.79
C TYR A 376 -11.18 -16.31 -5.30
N ARG A 377 -10.63 -17.33 -5.97
CA ARG A 377 -10.90 -17.60 -7.41
C ARG A 377 -10.54 -19.04 -7.81
N SER A 378 -10.92 -19.42 -9.02
CA SER A 378 -10.62 -20.72 -9.65
C SER A 378 -9.18 -20.83 -10.17
N PHE A 379 -8.55 -21.97 -9.88
CA PHE A 379 -7.21 -22.39 -10.34
C PHE A 379 -7.27 -23.81 -10.91
N GLY A 380 -6.40 -24.14 -11.85
CA GLY A 380 -6.39 -25.46 -12.46
C GLY A 380 -5.15 -25.76 -13.29
N ALA A 381 -5.00 -27.03 -13.67
CA ALA A 381 -3.88 -27.47 -14.50
C ALA A 381 -4.12 -27.08 -15.97
N PRO A 382 -3.16 -26.40 -16.64
CA PRO A 382 -3.34 -25.93 -18.03
C PRO A 382 -3.63 -27.04 -19.05
N SER A 383 -3.17 -28.27 -18.80
CA SER A 383 -3.42 -29.42 -19.67
C SER A 383 -4.86 -29.96 -19.61
N LEU A 384 -5.64 -29.53 -18.60
CA LEU A 384 -7.01 -29.99 -18.34
C LEU A 384 -8.09 -28.93 -18.62
N GLY A 385 -7.70 -27.66 -18.74
CA GLY A 385 -8.62 -26.53 -18.86
C GLY A 385 -8.63 -25.86 -20.24
N LEU A 386 -9.79 -25.37 -20.66
CA LEU A 386 -9.96 -24.58 -21.89
C LEU A 386 -9.65 -23.07 -21.68
N ARG A 387 -9.66 -22.62 -20.43
CA ARG A 387 -9.41 -21.21 -20.06
C ARG A 387 -7.96 -20.81 -20.35
N ARG A 388 -7.78 -19.64 -20.99
CA ARG A 388 -6.45 -19.03 -21.21
C ARG A 388 -5.86 -18.47 -19.91
N GLY A 389 -4.54 -18.49 -19.78
CA GLY A 389 -3.81 -17.90 -18.63
C GLY A 389 -3.68 -18.82 -17.40
N LEU A 390 -4.14 -20.07 -17.46
CA LEU A 390 -4.04 -21.02 -16.32
C LEU A 390 -2.59 -21.27 -15.86
N ALA A 391 -1.60 -21.07 -16.73
CA ALA A 391 -0.18 -21.27 -16.41
C ALA A 391 0.45 -20.11 -15.61
N GLU A 392 -0.24 -18.97 -15.50
CA GLU A 392 0.23 -17.76 -14.81
C GLU A 392 0.09 -17.86 -13.28
N ASP A 393 -0.78 -18.75 -12.81
CA ASP A 393 -1.10 -18.90 -11.40
C ASP A 393 -0.68 -20.27 -10.87
N LEU A 394 0.03 -20.28 -9.75
CA LEU A 394 0.54 -21.49 -9.11
C LEU A 394 0.09 -21.53 -7.64
N VAL A 395 -1.19 -21.87 -7.42
CA VAL A 395 -1.81 -21.95 -6.10
C VAL A 395 -2.27 -23.37 -5.83
N VAL A 396 -1.83 -23.94 -4.71
CA VAL A 396 -2.13 -25.32 -4.32
C VAL A 396 -2.99 -25.31 -3.07
N THR A 397 -4.07 -26.08 -3.07
CA THR A 397 -4.97 -26.21 -1.93
C THR A 397 -5.08 -27.66 -1.43
N PRO A 398 -4.98 -27.91 -0.11
CA PRO A 398 -5.06 -29.25 0.45
C PRO A 398 -6.40 -29.96 0.22
N TYR A 399 -7.53 -29.25 0.17
CA TYR A 399 -8.83 -29.92 0.01
C TYR A 399 -8.94 -30.62 -1.35
N ALA A 400 -8.32 -30.07 -2.39
CA ALA A 400 -8.26 -30.71 -3.72
C ALA A 400 -7.51 -32.06 -3.67
N THR A 401 -6.49 -32.16 -2.82
CA THR A 401 -5.78 -33.42 -2.56
C THR A 401 -6.67 -34.39 -1.80
N LEU A 402 -7.44 -33.91 -0.80
CA LEU A 402 -8.41 -34.74 -0.06
C LEU A 402 -9.49 -35.31 -1.00
N LEU A 403 -10.00 -34.52 -1.95
CA LEU A 403 -10.98 -34.98 -2.94
C LEU A 403 -10.47 -36.14 -3.81
N ALA A 404 -9.16 -36.30 -3.97
CA ALA A 404 -8.56 -37.37 -4.74
C ALA A 404 -8.50 -38.72 -3.99
N LEU A 405 -8.74 -38.74 -2.67
CA LEU A 405 -8.67 -39.94 -1.83
C LEU A 405 -9.48 -41.15 -2.35
N PRO A 406 -10.73 -40.99 -2.85
CA PRO A 406 -11.51 -42.13 -3.36
C PRO A 406 -10.92 -42.75 -4.64
N PHE A 407 -10.03 -42.04 -5.33
CA PHE A 407 -9.44 -42.49 -6.59
C PHE A 407 -8.00 -42.97 -6.40
N GLU A 408 -7.13 -42.16 -5.82
CA GLU A 408 -5.69 -42.44 -5.68
C GLU A 408 -5.21 -42.19 -4.23
N PRO A 409 -5.61 -43.03 -3.26
CA PRO A 409 -5.38 -42.77 -1.83
C PRO A 409 -3.89 -42.70 -1.46
N GLY A 410 -3.05 -43.53 -2.09
CA GLY A 410 -1.60 -43.53 -1.85
C GLY A 410 -0.94 -42.21 -2.23
N LEU A 411 -1.27 -41.68 -3.42
CA LEU A 411 -0.73 -40.39 -3.91
C LEU A 411 -1.26 -39.21 -3.09
N ALA A 412 -2.54 -39.22 -2.75
CA ALA A 412 -3.16 -38.17 -1.93
C ALA A 412 -2.49 -38.09 -0.54
N CYS A 413 -2.31 -39.23 0.15
CA CYS A 413 -1.64 -39.27 1.45
C CYS A 413 -0.17 -38.80 1.38
N ALA A 414 0.56 -39.18 0.33
CA ALA A 414 1.93 -38.71 0.13
C ALA A 414 2.01 -37.19 -0.05
N ASN A 415 1.08 -36.61 -0.81
CA ASN A 415 1.02 -35.17 -1.05
C ASN A 415 0.57 -34.38 0.19
N LEU A 416 -0.38 -34.89 0.97
CA LEU A 416 -0.78 -34.26 2.25
C LEU A 416 0.38 -34.22 3.24
N ARG A 417 1.17 -35.30 3.35
CA ARG A 417 2.41 -35.31 4.16
C ARG A 417 3.46 -34.33 3.64
N ARG A 418 3.53 -34.12 2.32
CA ARG A 418 4.40 -33.10 1.73
C ARG A 418 3.92 -31.69 2.13
N LEU A 419 2.64 -31.39 2.00
CA LEU A 419 2.04 -30.11 2.40
C LEU A 419 2.24 -29.83 3.91
N GLU A 420 2.13 -30.85 4.76
CA GLU A 420 2.43 -30.73 6.19
C GLU A 420 3.89 -30.31 6.45
N LYS A 421 4.87 -30.92 5.75
CA LYS A 421 6.29 -30.50 5.81
C LYS A 421 6.51 -29.06 5.34
N GLU A 422 5.61 -28.53 4.51
CA GLU A 422 5.60 -27.13 4.08
C GLU A 422 4.93 -26.17 5.07
N ARG A 423 4.68 -26.63 6.31
CA ARG A 423 4.08 -25.87 7.42
C ARG A 423 2.64 -25.42 7.13
N MET A 424 1.90 -26.22 6.38
CA MET A 424 0.48 -25.97 6.12
C MET A 424 -0.46 -26.37 7.26
N ARG A 425 0.00 -27.12 8.25
CA ARG A 425 -0.85 -27.54 9.38
C ARG A 425 -1.08 -26.36 10.32
N GLY A 426 -2.34 -26.10 10.62
CA GLY A 426 -2.81 -25.14 11.60
C GLY A 426 -3.83 -25.75 12.55
N ARG A 427 -4.52 -24.91 13.30
CA ARG A 427 -5.44 -25.31 14.38
C ARG A 427 -6.55 -26.29 13.96
N TYR A 428 -7.15 -26.08 12.79
CA TYR A 428 -8.27 -26.89 12.29
C TYR A 428 -7.84 -27.83 11.16
N GLY A 429 -6.59 -28.32 11.20
CA GLY A 429 -6.00 -29.11 10.13
C GLY A 429 -5.21 -28.24 9.15
N LEU A 430 -5.14 -28.64 7.89
CA LEU A 430 -4.38 -27.90 6.88
C LEU A 430 -5.07 -26.57 6.55
N TYR A 431 -4.27 -25.51 6.44
CA TYR A 431 -4.69 -24.18 5.98
C TYR A 431 -5.22 -24.23 4.54
N GLU A 432 -5.94 -23.18 4.15
CA GLU A 432 -6.66 -23.09 2.89
C GLU A 432 -5.79 -23.33 1.63
N ALA A 433 -4.63 -22.70 1.51
CA ALA A 433 -3.79 -22.84 0.32
C ALA A 433 -2.34 -22.39 0.55
N VAL A 434 -1.48 -22.68 -0.43
CA VAL A 434 -0.15 -22.07 -0.60
C VAL A 434 -0.09 -21.44 -1.98
N ASP A 435 0.30 -20.17 -2.02
CA ASP A 435 0.55 -19.44 -3.26
C ASP A 435 2.05 -19.44 -3.56
N TYR A 436 2.43 -19.98 -4.72
CA TYR A 436 3.79 -20.02 -5.25
C TYR A 436 3.96 -19.07 -6.45
N THR A 437 3.00 -18.18 -6.70
CA THR A 437 2.99 -17.36 -7.92
C THR A 437 3.97 -16.20 -7.81
N PRO A 438 5.03 -16.13 -8.65
CA PRO A 438 6.13 -15.18 -8.46
C PRO A 438 5.70 -13.71 -8.35
N SER A 439 4.71 -13.29 -9.12
CA SER A 439 4.20 -11.91 -9.12
C SER A 439 3.43 -11.52 -7.84
N ARG A 440 3.14 -12.48 -6.95
CA ARG A 440 2.43 -12.29 -5.68
C ARG A 440 3.28 -12.61 -4.47
N LEU A 441 4.55 -12.96 -4.65
CA LEU A 441 5.45 -13.26 -3.54
C LEU A 441 6.21 -12.00 -3.09
N PRO A 442 6.38 -11.78 -1.77
CA PRO A 442 7.31 -10.78 -1.27
C PRO A 442 8.75 -11.09 -1.75
N PRO A 443 9.61 -10.07 -1.95
CA PRO A 443 11.01 -10.28 -2.33
C PRO A 443 11.73 -11.24 -1.37
N GLY A 444 12.39 -12.27 -1.92
CA GLY A 444 13.14 -13.26 -1.14
C GLY A 444 12.30 -14.41 -0.55
N GLN A 445 10.98 -14.44 -0.82
CA GLN A 445 10.13 -15.58 -0.44
C GLN A 445 9.81 -16.45 -1.65
N GLU A 446 9.83 -17.78 -1.46
CA GLU A 446 9.50 -18.76 -2.51
C GLU A 446 8.02 -19.17 -2.49
N ARG A 447 7.30 -18.90 -1.39
CA ARG A 447 5.88 -19.25 -1.20
C ARG A 447 5.24 -18.46 -0.05
N VAL A 448 3.92 -18.32 -0.09
CA VAL A 448 3.11 -17.76 1.02
C VAL A 448 1.97 -18.71 1.39
N VAL A 449 1.83 -19.03 2.69
CA VAL A 449 0.72 -19.85 3.22
C VAL A 449 -0.49 -18.95 3.49
N ILE A 450 -1.65 -19.32 2.96
CA ILE A 450 -2.92 -18.62 3.13
C ILE A 450 -3.58 -19.11 4.42
N ARG A 451 -3.37 -18.38 5.51
CA ARG A 451 -3.80 -18.79 6.86
C ARG A 451 -5.29 -18.54 7.11
N SER A 452 -6.13 -19.24 6.37
CA SER A 452 -7.59 -19.25 6.54
C SER A 452 -8.14 -20.67 6.51
N PHE A 453 -9.38 -20.85 6.94
CA PHE A 453 -10.10 -22.13 6.89
C PHE A 453 -11.48 -21.89 6.28
N MET A 454 -11.77 -22.55 5.16
CA MET A 454 -13.08 -22.48 4.53
C MET A 454 -13.95 -23.65 4.96
N ALA A 455 -15.10 -23.37 5.58
CA ALA A 455 -16.00 -24.39 6.11
C ALA A 455 -16.45 -25.41 5.04
N HIS A 456 -16.71 -24.94 3.82
CA HIS A 456 -17.13 -25.81 2.72
C HIS A 456 -15.99 -26.70 2.19
N HIS A 457 -14.75 -26.19 2.13
CA HIS A 457 -13.57 -27.01 1.79
C HIS A 457 -13.29 -28.09 2.83
N GLN A 458 -13.41 -27.75 4.13
CA GLN A 458 -13.29 -28.73 5.21
C GLN A 458 -14.42 -29.78 5.14
N GLY A 459 -15.66 -29.34 4.91
CA GLY A 459 -16.80 -30.25 4.74
C GLY A 459 -16.60 -31.25 3.60
N MET A 460 -16.14 -30.78 2.43
CA MET A 460 -15.81 -31.65 1.30
C MET A 460 -14.65 -32.62 1.62
N GLY A 461 -13.61 -32.14 2.31
CA GLY A 461 -12.50 -32.97 2.78
C GLY A 461 -12.96 -34.10 3.71
N PHE A 462 -13.83 -33.80 4.68
CA PHE A 462 -14.42 -34.80 5.57
C PHE A 462 -15.27 -35.81 4.82
N LEU A 463 -16.08 -35.38 3.85
CA LEU A 463 -16.85 -36.30 3.02
C LEU A 463 -15.95 -37.24 2.20
N ALA A 464 -14.84 -36.73 1.65
CA ALA A 464 -13.88 -37.56 0.92
C ALA A 464 -13.23 -38.62 1.82
N LEU A 465 -12.83 -38.23 3.04
CA LEU A 465 -12.30 -39.15 4.06
C LEU A 465 -13.32 -40.21 4.46
N VAL A 466 -14.55 -39.81 4.74
CA VAL A 466 -15.65 -40.72 5.11
C VAL A 466 -15.98 -41.68 3.96
N ASN A 467 -15.97 -41.22 2.71
CA ASN A 467 -16.17 -42.09 1.57
C ASN A 467 -15.06 -43.14 1.43
N LEU A 468 -13.81 -42.81 1.74
CA LEU A 468 -12.73 -43.81 1.72
C LEU A 468 -12.83 -44.77 2.91
N LEU A 469 -13.07 -44.26 4.12
CA LEU A 469 -12.98 -45.03 5.37
C LEU A 469 -14.25 -45.83 5.71
N ALA A 470 -15.42 -45.39 5.24
CA ALA A 470 -16.71 -46.01 5.54
C ALA A 470 -17.40 -46.61 4.29
N ASP A 471 -16.59 -46.93 3.27
CA ASP A 471 -17.03 -47.59 2.04
C ASP A 471 -18.10 -46.78 1.27
N GLY A 472 -17.86 -45.49 1.05
CA GLY A 472 -18.72 -44.63 0.22
C GLY A 472 -20.16 -44.44 0.73
N PRO A 473 -20.40 -44.11 2.01
CA PRO A 473 -21.77 -44.10 2.56
C PRO A 473 -22.67 -43.06 1.88
N MET A 474 -22.13 -41.93 1.43
CA MET A 474 -22.94 -40.91 0.76
C MET A 474 -23.33 -41.34 -0.66
N GLN A 475 -22.44 -42.02 -1.37
CA GLN A 475 -22.73 -42.61 -2.68
C GLN A 475 -23.79 -43.71 -2.58
N ARG A 476 -23.74 -44.54 -1.53
CA ARG A 476 -24.80 -45.54 -1.27
C ARG A 476 -26.14 -44.88 -0.94
N ARG A 477 -26.16 -43.81 -0.14
CA ARG A 477 -27.38 -43.05 0.18
C ARG A 477 -27.98 -42.39 -1.06
N PHE A 478 -27.14 -41.83 -1.92
CA PHE A 478 -27.55 -41.30 -3.22
C PHE A 478 -28.16 -42.42 -4.08
N ALA A 479 -27.45 -43.53 -4.25
CA ALA A 479 -27.94 -44.67 -5.04
C ALA A 479 -29.15 -45.41 -4.42
N ALA A 480 -29.47 -45.17 -3.14
CA ALA A 480 -30.63 -45.74 -2.48
C ALA A 480 -31.92 -44.96 -2.77
N ASP A 481 -31.82 -43.71 -3.24
CA ASP A 481 -33.00 -42.91 -3.55
C ASP A 481 -33.68 -43.39 -4.84
N PRO A 482 -34.99 -43.69 -4.83
CA PRO A 482 -35.71 -44.18 -6.00
C PRO A 482 -35.63 -43.26 -7.22
N VAL A 483 -35.57 -41.94 -7.02
CA VAL A 483 -35.49 -40.95 -8.12
C VAL A 483 -34.16 -41.10 -8.85
N PHE A 484 -33.06 -41.27 -8.11
CA PHE A 484 -31.73 -41.41 -8.70
C PHE A 484 -31.51 -42.80 -9.32
N GLN A 485 -32.09 -43.86 -8.74
CA GLN A 485 -32.04 -45.21 -9.31
C GLN A 485 -32.62 -45.27 -10.73
N ALA A 486 -33.68 -44.51 -11.00
CA ALA A 486 -34.32 -44.47 -12.32
C ALA A 486 -33.40 -43.93 -13.43
N ALA A 487 -32.40 -43.10 -13.08
CA ALA A 487 -31.47 -42.48 -14.02
C ALA A 487 -30.04 -43.05 -13.99
N ASP A 488 -29.75 -44.05 -13.14
CA ASP A 488 -28.39 -44.55 -12.87
C ASP A 488 -27.62 -44.99 -14.14
N LEU A 489 -28.33 -45.48 -15.17
CA LEU A 489 -27.73 -45.87 -16.45
C LEU A 489 -26.93 -44.74 -17.13
N LEU A 490 -27.25 -43.47 -16.87
CA LEU A 490 -26.50 -42.32 -17.38
C LEU A 490 -25.07 -42.25 -16.84
N LEU A 491 -24.83 -42.78 -15.64
CA LEU A 491 -23.52 -42.80 -14.99
C LEU A 491 -22.63 -43.95 -15.46
N GLN A 492 -23.18 -44.89 -16.24
CA GLN A 492 -22.49 -46.09 -16.74
C GLN A 492 -21.97 -45.93 -18.17
N GLU A 493 -21.93 -44.71 -18.71
CA GLU A 493 -21.38 -44.40 -20.04
C GLU A 493 -19.93 -44.92 -20.16
N ARG A 494 -19.65 -45.79 -21.15
CA ARG A 494 -18.31 -46.34 -21.39
C ARG A 494 -17.45 -45.36 -22.19
N ALA A 495 -16.16 -45.29 -21.87
CA ALA A 495 -15.22 -44.53 -22.67
C ALA A 495 -15.11 -45.11 -24.10
N SER A 496 -15.44 -44.29 -25.11
CA SER A 496 -15.27 -44.67 -26.51
C SER A 496 -13.78 -44.72 -26.88
N LYS A 497 -13.34 -45.80 -27.54
CA LYS A 497 -11.95 -45.98 -27.99
C LYS A 497 -11.62 -45.18 -29.26
N ALA A 498 -12.59 -44.52 -29.89
CA ALA A 498 -12.45 -43.91 -31.22
C ALA A 498 -13.12 -42.53 -31.30
N VAL A 499 -12.62 -41.56 -30.52
CA VAL A 499 -13.00 -40.14 -30.65
C VAL A 499 -11.76 -39.36 -31.11
N PRO A 500 -11.87 -38.41 -32.06
CA PRO A 500 -10.74 -37.57 -32.45
C PRO A 500 -10.21 -36.81 -31.24
N ILE A 501 -8.99 -37.16 -30.82
CA ILE A 501 -8.26 -36.45 -29.78
C ILE A 501 -7.99 -35.04 -30.30
N SER A 502 -8.58 -34.03 -29.65
CA SER A 502 -8.26 -32.65 -29.99
C SER A 502 -6.86 -32.37 -29.45
N THR A 503 -5.87 -32.26 -30.32
CA THR A 503 -4.56 -31.72 -29.96
C THR A 503 -4.77 -30.25 -29.57
N LEU A 504 -4.82 -29.98 -28.26
CA LEU A 504 -4.59 -28.63 -27.77
C LEU A 504 -3.29 -28.13 -28.44
N PRO A 505 -3.27 -26.96 -29.10
CA PRO A 505 -2.10 -26.50 -29.80
C PRO A 505 -0.90 -26.53 -28.86
N ALA A 506 0.08 -27.37 -29.19
CA ALA A 506 1.38 -27.45 -28.50
C ALA A 506 2.17 -26.11 -28.55
N GLY A 507 1.59 -25.06 -29.12
CA GLY A 507 2.08 -23.68 -29.16
C GLY A 507 1.57 -22.77 -28.05
N ALA A 508 0.75 -23.23 -27.08
CA ALA A 508 0.43 -22.42 -25.90
C ALA A 508 1.47 -22.54 -24.76
N ALA A 509 2.40 -23.50 -24.89
CA ALA A 509 3.53 -23.70 -23.97
C ALA A 509 4.86 -23.12 -24.50
N LYS A 510 4.84 -22.46 -25.67
CA LYS A 510 5.99 -21.71 -26.21
C LYS A 510 5.51 -20.33 -26.68
N ALA A 511 6.17 -19.29 -26.16
CA ALA A 511 5.73 -17.90 -26.05
C ALA A 511 4.62 -17.76 -24.99
N TRP A 512 4.89 -17.34 -23.76
CA TRP A 512 5.81 -16.26 -23.41
C TRP A 512 6.97 -16.82 -22.57
N GLU A 513 8.19 -16.65 -23.06
CA GLU A 513 9.24 -16.29 -22.12
C GLU A 513 8.68 -15.06 -21.40
N PHE A 514 8.25 -15.24 -20.14
CA PHE A 514 8.43 -14.15 -19.21
C PHE A 514 9.93 -13.87 -19.31
N GLU A 515 10.31 -12.85 -20.09
CA GLU A 515 11.34 -11.98 -19.57
C GLU A 515 10.87 -11.71 -18.14
N PRO A 516 11.64 -12.12 -17.10
CA PRO A 516 11.27 -11.80 -15.73
C PRO A 516 10.91 -10.33 -15.78
N ALA A 517 9.66 -9.98 -15.38
CA ALA A 517 9.17 -8.62 -15.43
C ALA A 517 10.28 -7.79 -14.81
N SER A 518 10.98 -7.09 -15.70
CA SER A 518 12.37 -6.78 -15.43
C SER A 518 12.39 -5.93 -14.19
N GLU A 519 13.47 -6.03 -13.42
CA GLU A 519 13.87 -5.03 -12.44
C GLU A 519 13.75 -3.56 -12.95
N ARG A 520 13.46 -3.35 -14.25
CA ARG A 520 13.08 -2.12 -14.95
C ARG A 520 11.76 -1.41 -14.56
N ALA A 521 10.88 -1.94 -13.70
CA ALA A 521 9.68 -1.18 -13.31
C ALA A 521 9.95 -0.12 -12.21
N LEU A 522 11.17 -0.04 -11.69
CA LEU A 522 11.59 0.97 -10.72
C LEU A 522 12.24 2.17 -11.42
N ARG A 523 11.96 3.40 -10.96
CA ARG A 523 12.75 4.56 -11.39
C ARG A 523 14.01 4.66 -10.54
N HIS A 524 15.15 4.43 -11.17
CA HIS A 524 16.47 4.48 -10.55
C HIS A 524 17.27 5.66 -11.12
N PHE A 525 17.86 6.47 -10.23
CA PHE A 525 18.71 7.60 -10.57
C PHE A 525 20.05 7.49 -9.86
N SER A 526 21.14 7.46 -10.61
CA SER A 526 22.51 7.40 -10.07
C SER A 526 23.11 8.77 -9.77
N THR A 527 22.32 9.84 -9.87
CA THR A 527 22.77 11.23 -9.66
C THR A 527 21.62 12.11 -9.20
N PRO A 528 21.85 13.04 -8.25
CA PRO A 528 20.85 14.01 -7.85
C PRO A 528 20.68 15.15 -8.87
N HIS A 529 21.58 15.27 -9.85
CA HIS A 529 21.62 16.37 -10.83
C HIS A 529 20.87 16.04 -12.13
N THR A 530 19.62 15.59 -12.01
CA THR A 530 18.74 15.38 -13.17
C THR A 530 18.35 16.72 -13.81
N PRO A 531 18.10 16.81 -15.14
CA PRO A 531 17.79 18.08 -15.83
C PRO A 531 16.63 18.86 -15.21
N THR A 532 15.63 18.14 -14.69
CA THR A 532 14.55 18.63 -13.85
C THR A 532 14.46 17.78 -12.60
N PRO A 533 13.93 18.28 -11.47
CA PRO A 533 13.72 17.45 -10.29
C PRO A 533 12.80 16.27 -10.61
N GLU A 534 13.29 15.05 -10.38
CA GLU A 534 12.50 13.83 -10.44
C GLU A 534 11.82 13.62 -9.09
N VAL A 535 10.51 13.39 -9.08
CA VAL A 535 9.72 13.30 -7.85
C VAL A 535 8.98 11.98 -7.73
N HIS A 536 8.65 11.63 -6.49
CA HIS A 536 7.74 10.54 -6.16
C HIS A 536 6.69 11.01 -5.16
N LEU A 537 5.45 10.52 -5.31
CA LEU A 537 4.30 10.92 -4.50
C LEU A 537 3.85 9.75 -3.62
N LEU A 538 3.88 9.94 -2.31
CA LEU A 538 3.44 8.99 -1.29
C LEU A 538 2.18 9.53 -0.61
N SER A 539 1.21 8.67 -0.37
CA SER A 539 -0.02 9.08 0.30
C SER A 539 -0.86 7.90 0.79
N ASN A 540 -1.58 8.12 1.89
CA ASN A 540 -2.69 7.28 2.39
C ASN A 540 -4.07 7.89 2.10
N GLY A 541 -4.15 8.90 1.23
CA GLY A 541 -5.37 9.64 0.90
C GLY A 541 -5.62 10.89 1.76
N ARG A 542 -5.01 11.02 2.95
CA ARG A 542 -5.11 12.21 3.81
C ARG A 542 -3.78 12.90 4.03
N LEU A 543 -2.73 12.15 4.33
CA LEU A 543 -1.36 12.64 4.34
C LEU A 543 -0.75 12.46 2.94
N HIS A 544 -0.10 13.50 2.43
CA HIS A 544 0.52 13.56 1.12
C HIS A 544 1.97 14.02 1.27
N VAL A 545 2.90 13.22 0.76
CA VAL A 545 4.34 13.48 0.83
C VAL A 545 4.90 13.42 -0.57
N MET A 546 5.63 14.46 -0.95
CA MET A 546 6.41 14.50 -2.18
C MET A 546 7.88 14.47 -1.82
N VAL A 547 8.64 13.59 -2.48
CA VAL A 547 10.10 13.51 -2.31
C VAL A 547 10.78 13.62 -3.66
N SER A 548 11.80 14.48 -3.76
CA SER A 548 12.65 14.61 -4.94
C SER A 548 13.81 13.62 -4.92
N ALA A 549 14.38 13.32 -6.09
CA ALA A 549 15.55 12.44 -6.21
C ALA A 549 16.79 13.01 -5.52
N ALA A 550 16.81 14.29 -5.15
CA ALA A 550 17.87 14.92 -4.35
C ALA A 550 17.59 14.88 -2.83
N GLY A 551 16.41 14.40 -2.41
CA GLY A 551 16.01 14.29 -1.00
C GLY A 551 15.22 15.48 -0.45
N ALA A 552 14.90 16.47 -1.27
CA ALA A 552 14.01 17.59 -0.94
C ALA A 552 12.53 17.18 -1.06
N GLY A 553 11.60 18.04 -0.67
CA GLY A 553 10.18 17.68 -0.73
C GLY A 553 9.26 18.45 0.21
N TYR A 554 8.02 17.97 0.35
CA TYR A 554 7.04 18.51 1.30
C TYR A 554 6.20 17.42 1.94
N SER A 555 5.56 17.79 3.06
CA SER A 555 4.54 17.00 3.73
C SER A 555 3.28 17.87 3.91
N ARG A 556 2.13 17.35 3.47
CA ARG A 556 0.83 18.04 3.50
C ARG A 556 -0.22 17.11 4.08
N TRP A 557 -1.05 17.60 4.99
CA TRP A 557 -2.13 16.84 5.59
C TRP A 557 -3.47 17.48 5.30
N LYS A 558 -4.36 16.73 4.62
CA LYS A 558 -5.54 17.28 3.96
C LYS A 558 -5.08 18.48 3.13
N ASP A 559 -5.70 19.65 3.25
CA ASP A 559 -5.33 20.87 2.51
C ASP A 559 -4.30 21.76 3.22
N LEU A 560 -3.71 21.31 4.34
CA LEU A 560 -2.76 22.09 5.14
C LEU A 560 -1.32 21.63 4.87
N ALA A 561 -0.43 22.56 4.55
CA ALA A 561 1.00 22.30 4.50
C ALA A 561 1.50 22.05 5.94
N LEU A 562 2.13 20.91 6.19
CA LEU A 562 2.83 20.66 7.46
C LEU A 562 4.20 21.30 7.42
N THR A 563 4.92 21.08 6.31
CA THR A 563 6.25 21.62 6.07
C THR A 563 6.27 22.63 4.93
N ARG A 564 7.13 23.65 5.04
CA ARG A 564 7.25 24.71 4.02
C ARG A 564 7.90 24.16 2.75
N TRP A 565 7.31 24.49 1.61
CA TRP A 565 7.88 24.18 0.30
C TRP A 565 7.43 25.18 -0.75
N ARG A 566 8.37 25.58 -1.61
CA ARG A 566 8.19 26.50 -2.72
C ARG A 566 8.85 25.91 -3.96
N GLU A 567 8.20 26.13 -5.10
CA GLU A 567 8.69 25.67 -6.39
C GLU A 567 10.02 26.36 -6.78
N ASP A 568 11.08 25.56 -6.92
CA ASP A 568 12.37 25.99 -7.50
C ASP A 568 13.06 24.81 -8.21
N ALA A 569 12.84 24.69 -9.52
CA ALA A 569 13.38 23.61 -10.34
C ALA A 569 14.92 23.59 -10.40
N THR A 570 15.55 24.77 -10.25
CA THR A 570 17.00 24.92 -10.32
C THR A 570 17.64 24.45 -9.02
N ARG A 571 17.18 24.97 -7.87
CA ARG A 571 17.82 24.73 -6.56
C ARG A 571 17.30 23.50 -5.82
N ASP A 572 16.00 23.19 -5.88
CA ASP A 572 15.37 22.05 -5.17
C ASP A 572 15.80 21.93 -3.69
N HIS A 573 15.78 23.06 -2.95
CA HIS A 573 16.51 23.21 -1.67
C HIS A 573 15.62 23.20 -0.42
N GLN A 574 14.32 22.93 -0.55
CA GLN A 574 13.35 22.98 0.56
C GLN A 574 12.79 21.60 0.88
N GLY A 575 12.61 21.30 2.18
CA GLY A 575 11.95 20.09 2.65
C GLY A 575 12.38 19.64 4.03
N THR A 576 12.18 18.35 4.29
CA THR A 576 12.54 17.69 5.55
C THR A 576 13.89 16.99 5.40
N PHE A 577 14.87 17.42 6.19
CA PHE A 577 16.26 17.00 6.05
C PHE A 577 16.78 16.28 7.30
N LEU A 578 17.75 15.38 7.08
CA LEU A 578 18.51 14.74 8.15
C LEU A 578 20.00 14.93 7.87
N TYR A 579 20.65 15.72 8.71
CA TYR A 579 22.08 15.99 8.67
C TYR A 579 22.84 14.93 9.46
N LEU A 580 24.00 14.55 8.96
CA LEU A 580 24.98 13.69 9.60
C LEU A 580 26.27 14.47 9.75
N ARG A 581 26.87 14.44 10.94
CA ARG A 581 28.19 15.00 11.20
C ARG A 581 29.05 13.95 11.89
N ASP A 582 30.19 13.64 11.29
CA ASP A 582 31.20 12.79 11.92
C ASP A 582 32.00 13.63 12.92
N LEU A 583 31.95 13.23 14.20
CA LEU A 583 32.62 13.97 15.27
C LEU A 583 34.14 13.80 15.26
N GLU A 584 34.66 12.76 14.61
CA GLU A 584 36.10 12.52 14.50
C GLU A 584 36.73 13.31 13.35
N SER A 585 36.13 13.25 12.16
CA SER A 585 36.64 13.96 10.97
C SER A 585 36.14 15.40 10.84
N GLY A 586 35.02 15.73 11.50
CA GLY A 586 34.32 17.01 11.33
C GLY A 586 33.52 17.12 10.03
N ALA A 587 33.51 16.09 9.18
CA ALA A 587 32.76 16.08 7.93
C ALA A 587 31.26 16.12 8.20
N CYS A 588 30.53 16.94 7.43
CA CYS A 588 29.08 17.10 7.58
C CYS A 588 28.39 16.98 6.22
N TRP A 589 27.28 16.24 6.20
CA TRP A 589 26.50 15.95 5.00
C TRP A 589 25.04 15.65 5.32
N SER A 590 24.18 15.46 4.32
CA SER A 590 22.80 15.00 4.51
C SER A 590 22.60 13.55 4.06
N ALA A 591 21.57 12.90 4.60
CA ALA A 591 21.14 11.57 4.16
C ALA A 591 20.72 11.56 2.68
N GLY A 592 20.18 12.68 2.17
CA GLY A 592 20.01 12.95 0.75
C GLY A 592 21.18 13.76 0.17
N HIS A 593 21.00 14.36 -1.00
CA HIS A 593 21.96 15.34 -1.53
C HIS A 593 21.70 16.74 -0.97
N GLN A 594 20.42 17.11 -0.90
CA GLN A 594 19.95 18.34 -0.27
C GLN A 594 19.89 18.15 1.25
N PRO A 595 20.17 19.19 2.05
CA PRO A 595 20.45 20.57 1.63
C PRO A 595 21.95 20.90 1.61
N THR A 596 22.84 20.00 2.06
CA THR A 596 24.27 20.30 2.24
C THR A 596 25.05 20.40 0.94
N LEU A 597 24.54 19.81 -0.15
CA LEU A 597 25.22 19.74 -1.46
C LEU A 597 26.60 19.07 -1.37
N ALA A 598 26.81 18.26 -0.33
CA ALA A 598 28.11 17.66 -0.05
C ALA A 598 28.45 16.64 -1.15
N PRO A 599 29.68 16.65 -1.69
CA PRO A 599 30.10 15.65 -2.65
C PRO A 599 30.04 14.26 -2.04
N THR A 600 29.95 13.24 -2.87
CA THR A 600 29.76 11.85 -2.43
C THR A 600 30.42 10.90 -3.41
N ASP A 601 30.84 9.74 -2.92
CA ASP A 601 31.52 8.74 -3.74
C ASP A 601 30.53 8.01 -4.65
N ALA A 602 29.33 7.72 -4.14
CA ALA A 602 28.22 7.14 -4.90
C ALA A 602 26.87 7.66 -4.37
N TYR A 603 25.93 7.84 -5.29
CA TYR A 603 24.56 8.26 -5.02
C TYR A 603 23.56 7.42 -5.82
N GLU A 604 22.47 7.02 -5.17
CA GLU A 604 21.40 6.27 -5.80
C GLU A 604 20.05 6.71 -5.19
N ALA A 605 19.07 6.97 -6.04
CA ALA A 605 17.68 7.20 -5.65
C ALA A 605 16.77 6.22 -6.39
N VAL A 606 15.98 5.45 -5.64
CA VAL A 606 15.07 4.44 -6.17
C VAL A 606 13.64 4.77 -5.75
N PHE A 607 12.76 4.90 -6.75
CA PHE A 607 11.35 5.14 -6.53
C PHE A 607 10.52 3.90 -6.86
N SER A 608 9.89 3.35 -5.83
CA SER A 608 9.02 2.17 -5.88
C SER A 608 7.63 2.53 -5.38
N GLN A 609 6.61 1.76 -5.74
CA GLN A 609 5.27 2.01 -5.22
C GLN A 609 5.23 1.89 -3.69
N GLY A 610 4.76 2.95 -3.03
CA GLY A 610 4.65 3.02 -1.58
C GLY A 610 5.94 3.34 -0.83
N ARG A 611 7.10 3.46 -1.52
CA ARG A 611 8.39 3.73 -0.86
C ARG A 611 9.39 4.45 -1.76
N VAL A 612 10.09 5.42 -1.18
CA VAL A 612 11.29 6.05 -1.75
C VAL A 612 12.53 5.57 -1.00
N GLU A 613 13.61 5.31 -1.72
CA GLU A 613 14.90 4.94 -1.15
C GLU A 613 16.01 5.84 -1.69
N LEU A 614 16.81 6.42 -0.80
CA LEU A 614 17.99 7.20 -1.12
C LEU A 614 19.21 6.52 -0.49
N ARG A 615 20.23 6.23 -1.29
CA ARG A 615 21.47 5.61 -0.84
C ARG A 615 22.64 6.50 -1.20
N ARG A 616 23.56 6.63 -0.24
CA ARG A 616 24.73 7.48 -0.37
C ARG A 616 25.94 6.88 0.34
N GLU A 617 27.10 6.93 -0.32
CA GLU A 617 28.38 6.44 0.19
C GLU A 617 29.36 7.60 0.43
N GLN A 618 29.97 7.62 1.62
CA GLN A 618 30.91 8.64 2.07
C GLN A 618 32.07 7.95 2.80
N GLY A 619 33.17 7.70 2.09
CA GLY A 619 34.30 6.93 2.61
C GLY A 619 33.86 5.55 3.09
N ASP A 620 34.12 5.24 4.36
CA ASP A 620 33.75 3.96 4.98
C ASP A 620 32.27 3.89 5.43
N LEU A 621 31.51 4.98 5.31
CA LEU A 621 30.13 5.05 5.79
C LEU A 621 29.13 4.94 4.64
N ILE A 622 28.12 4.10 4.82
CA ILE A 622 26.98 4.00 3.92
C ILE A 622 25.72 4.39 4.63
N THR A 623 24.96 5.25 3.97
CA THR A 623 23.66 5.72 4.44
C THR A 623 22.57 5.26 3.47
N ARG A 624 21.50 4.69 4.02
CA ARG A 624 20.31 4.28 3.28
C ARG A 624 19.08 4.86 3.98
N MET A 625 18.41 5.81 3.33
CA MET A 625 17.18 6.43 3.80
C MET A 625 15.98 5.84 3.06
N GLN A 626 15.03 5.26 3.79
CA GLN A 626 13.76 4.76 3.26
C GLN A 626 12.61 5.62 3.75
N ILE A 627 11.69 6.01 2.87
CA ILE A 627 10.59 6.92 3.16
C ILE A 627 9.27 6.28 2.73
N ALA A 628 8.31 6.22 3.64
CA ALA A 628 6.96 5.70 3.40
C ALA A 628 5.90 6.48 4.19
N VAL A 629 4.64 6.39 3.76
CA VAL A 629 3.48 6.94 4.46
C VAL A 629 2.63 5.77 4.96
N SER A 630 2.24 5.79 6.23
CA SER A 630 1.43 4.71 6.82
C SER A 630 0.02 4.70 6.21
N PRO A 631 -0.47 3.55 5.72
CA PRO A 631 -1.86 3.43 5.29
C PRO A 631 -2.87 3.51 6.44
N GLU A 632 -2.46 3.18 7.66
CA GLU A 632 -3.33 3.14 8.83
C GLU A 632 -3.43 4.50 9.54
N ASP A 633 -2.30 5.20 9.68
CA ASP A 633 -2.21 6.47 10.42
C ASP A 633 -1.63 7.61 9.57
N ASP A 634 -1.94 8.86 9.92
CA ASP A 634 -1.48 10.05 9.17
C ASP A 634 -0.04 10.46 9.57
N ILE A 635 0.89 9.56 9.31
CA ILE A 635 2.33 9.71 9.59
C ILE A 635 3.19 9.35 8.37
N GLU A 636 4.27 10.10 8.17
CA GLU A 636 5.41 9.73 7.33
C GLU A 636 6.52 9.16 8.21
N LEU A 637 7.11 8.06 7.76
CA LEU A 637 8.25 7.39 8.39
C LEU A 637 9.46 7.49 7.47
N ARG A 638 10.56 8.01 8.00
CA ARG A 638 11.87 8.09 7.34
C ARG A 638 12.88 7.28 8.14
N ARG A 639 13.24 6.10 7.64
CA ARG A 639 14.21 5.20 8.27
C ARG A 639 15.59 5.38 7.66
N LEU A 640 16.56 5.79 8.46
CA LEU A 640 17.97 5.86 8.08
C LEU A 640 18.73 4.68 8.65
N SER A 641 19.29 3.83 7.79
CA SER A 641 20.29 2.83 8.15
C SER A 641 21.68 3.35 7.85
N ILE A 642 22.59 3.29 8.81
CA ILE A 642 23.99 3.72 8.68
C ILE A 642 24.90 2.54 8.94
N THR A 643 25.67 2.13 7.94
CA THR A 643 26.62 1.01 8.02
C THR A 643 28.05 1.53 8.02
N ASN A 644 28.83 1.15 9.02
CA ASN A 644 30.27 1.43 9.09
C ASN A 644 31.05 0.27 8.46
N ARG A 645 31.57 0.44 7.24
CA ARG A 645 32.43 -0.56 6.57
C ARG A 645 33.89 -0.51 7.04
N GLY A 646 34.26 0.51 7.79
CA GLY A 646 35.61 0.73 8.28
C GLY A 646 35.99 -0.17 9.45
N ARG A 647 37.26 -0.08 9.85
CA ARG A 647 37.84 -0.88 10.96
C ARG A 647 37.86 -0.13 12.29
N THR A 648 37.48 1.15 12.29
CA THR A 648 37.44 2.01 13.46
C THR A 648 36.00 2.29 13.85
N ARG A 649 35.72 2.34 15.16
CA ARG A 649 34.45 2.86 15.68
C ARG A 649 34.26 4.29 15.16
N ARG A 650 33.02 4.67 14.86
CA ARG A 650 32.65 6.03 14.43
C ARG A 650 31.56 6.59 15.31
N THR A 651 31.65 7.87 15.66
CA THR A 651 30.60 8.57 16.41
C THR A 651 29.98 9.63 15.53
N LEU A 652 28.68 9.49 15.24
CA LEU A 652 27.95 10.39 14.36
C LEU A 652 26.89 11.17 15.12
N GLU A 653 26.81 12.46 14.83
CA GLU A 653 25.71 13.33 15.22
C GLU A 653 24.68 13.38 14.09
N LEU A 654 23.42 13.12 14.44
CA LEU A 654 22.26 13.12 13.55
C LEU A 654 21.36 14.27 13.94
N THR A 655 21.10 15.20 13.02
CA THR A 655 20.25 16.38 13.29
C THR A 655 19.15 16.47 12.25
N SER A 656 17.89 16.40 12.67
CA SER A 656 16.72 16.58 11.79
C SER A 656 16.40 18.07 11.60
N TYR A 657 15.68 18.40 10.52
CA TYR A 657 15.23 19.76 10.25
C TYR A 657 13.98 19.76 9.37
N ALA A 658 12.96 20.52 9.76
CA ALA A 658 11.86 20.91 8.88
C ALA A 658 11.25 22.26 9.33
N GLU A 659 10.87 23.11 8.38
CA GLU A 659 10.17 24.38 8.62
C GLU A 659 8.66 24.15 8.75
N VAL A 660 8.04 24.60 9.84
CA VAL A 660 6.63 24.28 10.19
C VAL A 660 5.67 25.36 9.66
N VAL A 661 4.55 24.94 9.07
CA VAL A 661 3.53 25.86 8.51
C VAL A 661 2.14 25.71 9.16
N LEU A 662 1.58 24.49 9.11
CA LEU A 662 0.25 24.13 9.62
C LEU A 662 -0.92 24.95 9.03
N ALA A 663 -0.78 25.46 7.81
CA ALA A 663 -1.75 26.34 7.15
C ALA A 663 -1.85 26.02 5.65
N PRO A 664 -2.88 26.50 4.92
CA PRO A 664 -2.89 26.43 3.46
C PRO A 664 -1.64 27.09 2.87
N ALA A 665 -1.00 26.44 1.89
CA ALA A 665 0.29 26.90 1.35
C ALA A 665 0.23 28.33 0.77
N ALA A 666 -0.89 28.70 0.13
CA ALA A 666 -1.09 30.06 -0.40
C ALA A 666 -1.12 31.13 0.71
N ALA A 667 -1.64 30.80 1.90
CA ALA A 667 -1.67 31.73 3.03
C ALA A 667 -0.28 31.94 3.64
N ASP A 668 0.55 30.89 3.70
CA ASP A 668 1.97 31.02 4.10
C ASP A 668 2.76 31.85 3.08
N LEU A 669 2.58 31.58 1.78
CA LEU A 669 3.27 32.30 0.70
C LEU A 669 2.95 33.80 0.70
N ALA A 670 1.71 34.19 0.98
CA ALA A 670 1.31 35.59 0.99
C ALA A 670 2.02 36.42 2.06
N HIS A 671 2.20 35.89 3.28
CA HIS A 671 2.89 36.59 4.36
C HIS A 671 3.54 35.64 5.39
N PRO A 672 4.72 35.07 5.09
CA PRO A 672 5.35 34.03 5.93
C PRO A 672 5.61 34.49 7.37
N ALA A 673 6.25 35.66 7.54
CA ALA A 673 6.57 36.20 8.86
C ALA A 673 5.35 36.43 9.75
N PHE A 674 4.18 36.71 9.17
CA PHE A 674 2.93 36.89 9.93
C PHE A 674 2.29 35.53 10.22
N SER A 675 2.30 34.60 9.27
CA SER A 675 1.81 33.23 9.47
C SER A 675 2.53 32.53 10.62
N ASN A 676 3.86 32.69 10.69
CA ASN A 676 4.71 32.11 11.72
C ASN A 676 4.32 32.52 13.14
N LEU A 677 3.83 33.76 13.34
CA LEU A 677 3.42 34.25 14.66
C LEU A 677 2.34 33.37 15.29
N PHE A 678 1.55 32.64 14.51
CA PHE A 678 0.46 31.81 15.03
C PHE A 678 0.91 30.41 15.43
N VAL A 679 2.11 29.96 15.06
CA VAL A 679 2.59 28.62 15.37
C VAL A 679 3.16 28.58 16.80
N GLN A 680 2.89 27.50 17.52
CA GLN A 680 3.44 27.21 18.82
C GLN A 680 4.10 25.83 18.79
N THR A 681 5.25 25.72 19.44
CA THR A 681 6.02 24.49 19.57
C THR A 681 6.01 24.01 21.02
N GLU A 682 6.04 22.70 21.22
CA GLU A 682 6.07 22.07 22.54
C GLU A 682 7.08 20.92 22.50
N HIS A 683 7.92 20.81 23.53
CA HIS A 683 8.81 19.66 23.71
C HIS A 683 8.17 18.64 24.66
N PHE A 684 7.86 17.46 24.15
CA PHE A 684 7.37 16.33 24.92
C PHE A 684 8.53 15.47 25.43
N ALA A 685 9.03 15.81 26.61
CA ALA A 685 10.23 15.21 27.21
C ALA A 685 10.21 13.67 27.38
N PRO A 686 9.10 13.00 27.78
CA PRO A 686 9.10 11.55 28.02
C PRO A 686 9.52 10.71 26.81
N ARG A 687 9.15 11.16 25.60
CA ARG A 687 9.54 10.53 24.33
C ARG A 687 10.50 11.39 23.50
N ARG A 688 10.99 12.49 24.06
CA ARG A 688 11.93 13.43 23.41
C ARG A 688 11.46 13.81 21.99
N ALA A 689 10.17 14.14 21.89
CA ALA A 689 9.47 14.47 20.66
C ALA A 689 9.08 15.97 20.66
N LEU A 690 8.86 16.53 19.46
CA LEU A 690 8.36 17.88 19.28
C LEU A 690 6.91 17.81 18.79
N LEU A 691 6.08 18.69 19.34
CA LEU A 691 4.71 18.92 18.93
C LEU A 691 4.60 20.36 18.43
N CYS A 692 3.79 20.58 17.40
CA CYS A 692 3.50 21.91 16.89
C CYS A 692 2.00 22.07 16.66
N THR A 693 1.45 23.21 17.02
CA THR A 693 0.07 23.58 16.71
C THR A 693 -0.02 25.06 16.34
N ARG A 694 -1.20 25.51 15.93
CA ARG A 694 -1.47 26.94 15.72
C ARG A 694 -2.36 27.46 16.83
N ARG A 695 -2.23 28.74 17.16
CA ARG A 695 -3.17 29.45 18.03
C ARG A 695 -4.47 29.68 17.28
N ALA A 696 -5.56 29.14 17.81
CA ALA A 696 -6.90 29.39 17.29
C ALA A 696 -7.20 30.89 17.30
N ARG A 697 -7.70 31.41 16.17
CA ARG A 697 -8.10 32.82 16.02
C ARG A 697 -9.55 33.07 16.45
N SER A 698 -10.33 32.01 16.60
CA SER A 698 -11.71 32.02 17.10
C SER A 698 -11.99 30.79 17.95
N SER A 699 -13.09 30.80 18.71
CA SER A 699 -13.51 29.64 19.51
C SER A 699 -13.98 28.44 18.66
N GLU A 700 -14.28 28.65 17.38
CA GLU A 700 -14.72 27.59 16.46
C GLU A 700 -13.55 26.92 15.74
N GLU A 701 -12.41 27.60 15.64
CA GLU A 701 -11.22 27.08 14.96
C GLU A 701 -10.56 26.00 15.82
N ARG A 702 -10.43 24.79 15.25
CA ARG A 702 -9.70 23.67 15.86
C ARG A 702 -8.44 23.37 15.06
N PRO A 703 -7.30 24.01 15.39
CA PRO A 703 -6.06 23.81 14.68
C PRO A 703 -5.50 22.41 14.96
N PRO A 704 -4.90 21.75 13.94
CA PRO A 704 -4.34 20.43 14.13
C PRO A 704 -3.02 20.45 14.91
N TRP A 705 -2.56 19.26 15.26
CA TRP A 705 -1.30 19.01 15.93
C TRP A 705 -0.37 18.24 15.01
N MET A 706 0.79 18.82 14.69
CA MET A 706 1.91 18.14 14.06
C MET A 706 2.79 17.52 15.14
N LEU A 707 3.30 16.33 14.87
CA LEU A 707 4.29 15.64 15.71
C LEU A 707 5.56 15.36 14.92
N HIS A 708 6.70 15.40 15.60
CA HIS A 708 8.00 15.04 15.05
C HIS A 708 8.84 14.32 16.11
N LEU A 709 9.33 13.12 15.80
CA LEU A 709 10.19 12.35 16.71
C LEU A 709 11.32 11.65 15.96
N MET A 710 12.38 11.31 16.69
CA MET A 710 13.55 10.57 16.19
C MET A 710 13.93 9.49 17.19
N ASN A 711 13.78 8.23 16.79
CA ASN A 711 14.12 7.05 17.58
C ASN A 711 15.41 6.41 17.05
N VAL A 712 16.35 6.12 17.94
CA VAL A 712 17.60 5.41 17.62
C VAL A 712 17.48 3.96 18.05
N HIS A 713 17.72 3.03 17.13
CA HIS A 713 17.76 1.59 17.38
C HIS A 713 19.21 1.12 17.47
N GLY A 714 19.90 1.46 18.56
CA GLY A 714 21.31 1.14 18.78
C GLY A 714 21.89 1.84 20.01
N GLU A 715 23.22 1.88 20.11
CA GLU A 715 23.91 2.57 21.20
C GLU A 715 23.85 4.10 21.00
N GLU A 716 23.07 4.79 21.85
CA GLU A 716 23.14 6.24 21.98
C GLU A 716 24.41 6.62 22.77
N ALA A 717 25.25 7.47 22.19
CA ALA A 717 26.57 7.83 22.71
C ALA A 717 26.68 9.29 23.20
N GLY A 718 25.55 10.00 23.34
CA GLY A 718 25.55 11.41 23.75
C GLY A 718 24.18 11.94 24.17
N ARG A 719 24.12 13.24 24.46
CA ARG A 719 22.90 13.92 24.90
C ARG A 719 22.00 14.24 23.70
N SER A 720 20.69 14.09 23.89
CA SER A 720 19.69 14.60 22.95
C SER A 720 19.47 16.10 23.18
N SER A 721 19.43 16.88 22.12
CA SER A 721 19.07 18.30 22.15
C SER A 721 18.07 18.63 21.04
N PHE A 722 17.41 19.78 21.14
CA PHE A 722 16.40 20.20 20.17
C PHE A 722 16.47 21.70 19.91
N GLU A 723 15.98 22.13 18.75
CA GLU A 723 15.79 23.53 18.39
C GLU A 723 14.43 23.70 17.72
N THR A 724 13.72 24.78 18.05
CA THR A 724 12.45 25.12 17.40
C THR A 724 12.40 26.51 16.77
N ASP A 725 13.48 27.30 16.88
CA ASP A 725 13.64 28.58 16.17
C ASP A 725 14.66 28.47 15.02
N ARG A 726 14.18 28.73 13.80
CA ARG A 726 15.00 28.75 12.58
C ARG A 726 16.17 29.72 12.67
N ARG A 727 15.99 30.86 13.33
CA ARG A 727 17.04 31.88 13.47
C ARG A 727 18.25 31.35 14.23
N ALA A 728 18.00 30.59 15.29
CA ALA A 728 19.04 29.95 16.09
C ALA A 728 19.69 28.78 15.32
N PHE A 729 18.89 28.01 14.57
CA PHE A 729 19.39 26.89 13.77
C PHE A 729 20.30 27.32 12.62
N VAL A 730 19.79 28.17 11.73
CA VAL A 730 20.50 28.60 10.51
C VAL A 730 21.60 29.61 10.84
N GLY A 731 21.33 30.51 11.78
CA GLY A 731 22.16 31.68 12.06
C GLY A 731 21.95 32.81 11.03
N ARG A 732 22.12 34.06 11.47
CA ARG A 732 21.93 35.24 10.62
C ARG A 732 22.90 35.23 9.44
N GLY A 733 22.36 35.33 8.22
CA GLY A 733 23.13 35.30 6.97
C GLY A 733 23.69 33.92 6.63
N GLY A 734 23.25 32.87 7.33
CA GLY A 734 23.56 31.48 7.03
C GLY A 734 22.58 30.87 6.01
N SER A 735 22.77 29.59 5.73
CA SER A 735 21.93 28.80 4.84
C SER A 735 21.75 27.39 5.37
N LEU A 736 20.75 26.67 4.85
CA LEU A 736 20.54 25.25 5.16
C LEU A 736 21.65 24.34 4.64
N ALA A 737 22.50 24.81 3.73
CA ALA A 737 23.67 24.05 3.29
C ALA A 737 24.78 23.98 4.35
N SER A 738 24.88 25.00 5.21
CA SER A 738 25.85 25.04 6.32
C SER A 738 25.28 25.83 7.52
N PRO A 739 24.25 25.30 8.20
CA PRO A 739 23.59 25.99 9.30
C PRO A 739 24.53 26.14 10.51
N ALA A 740 24.38 27.26 11.24
CA ALA A 740 25.24 27.58 12.37
C ALA A 740 25.16 26.55 13.51
N ALA A 741 23.96 26.05 13.82
CA ALA A 741 23.74 25.14 14.92
C ALA A 741 24.47 23.79 14.75
N LEU A 742 24.83 23.38 13.52
CA LEU A 742 25.61 22.16 13.32
C LEU A 742 27.06 22.29 13.78
N ARG A 743 27.56 23.51 14.05
CA ARG A 743 28.91 23.74 14.62
C ARG A 743 28.91 23.72 16.14
N GLU A 744 27.78 24.04 16.75
CA GLU A 744 27.60 24.05 18.21
C GLU A 744 27.49 22.62 18.78
N PRO A 745 27.95 22.37 20.02
CA PRO A 745 27.90 21.04 20.64
C PRO A 745 26.48 20.58 21.00
N GLU A 746 25.57 21.50 21.33
CA GLU A 746 24.17 21.22 21.64
C GLU A 746 23.26 22.20 20.87
N LEU A 747 22.10 21.72 20.40
CA LEU A 747 21.05 22.57 19.83
C LEU A 747 20.39 23.42 20.92
N GLY A 748 20.07 24.69 20.62
CA GLY A 748 19.25 25.55 21.49
C GLY A 748 19.89 26.01 22.82
N GLY A 749 21.16 25.70 23.07
CA GLY A 749 21.83 25.98 24.34
C GLY A 749 21.18 25.27 25.54
N ALA A 750 21.42 25.77 26.77
CA ALA A 750 21.04 25.09 28.01
C ALA A 750 19.52 24.99 28.29
N ALA A 751 18.65 25.63 27.50
CA ALA A 751 17.21 25.69 27.76
C ALA A 751 16.30 25.17 26.63
N GLY A 752 16.75 25.20 25.37
CA GLY A 752 15.91 24.89 24.20
C GLY A 752 14.72 25.86 24.05
N ALA A 753 14.62 26.58 22.93
CA ALA A 753 13.44 27.41 22.70
C ALA A 753 12.22 26.51 22.40
N ALA A 754 11.17 26.59 23.21
CA ALA A 754 9.87 26.00 22.94
C ALA A 754 8.76 26.99 23.32
N GLY A 755 7.64 26.96 22.61
CA GLY A 755 6.49 27.84 22.84
C GLY A 755 6.20 28.73 21.63
N ALA A 756 5.96 30.02 21.86
CA ALA A 756 5.72 30.98 20.79
C ALA A 756 7.05 31.51 20.22
N VAL A 757 7.56 30.82 19.19
CA VAL A 757 8.77 31.22 18.45
C VAL A 757 8.42 32.06 17.22
N LEU A 758 9.36 32.89 16.74
CA LEU A 758 9.12 33.81 15.62
C LEU A 758 9.26 33.15 14.24
N ASP A 759 10.06 32.08 14.14
CA ASP A 759 10.27 31.34 12.90
C ASP A 759 10.36 29.83 13.20
N PRO A 760 9.21 29.12 13.23
CA PRO A 760 9.09 27.79 13.81
C PRO A 760 9.72 26.70 12.94
N ILE A 761 10.56 25.87 13.55
CA ILE A 761 11.09 24.64 12.98
C ILE A 761 10.88 23.47 13.94
N VAL A 762 11.08 22.26 13.42
CA VAL A 762 11.36 21.09 14.25
C VAL A 762 12.77 20.59 13.95
N SER A 763 13.61 20.53 14.97
CA SER A 763 14.94 19.95 14.88
C SER A 763 15.27 19.17 16.15
N LEU A 764 15.57 17.89 15.97
CA LEU A 764 16.04 16.97 17.01
C LEU A 764 17.44 16.49 16.65
N ARG A 765 18.33 16.49 17.64
CA ARG A 765 19.70 15.98 17.54
C ARG A 765 19.91 14.74 18.42
N ARG A 766 20.57 13.73 17.85
CA ARG A 766 21.01 12.49 18.52
C ARG A 766 22.46 12.18 18.19
N VAL A 767 23.16 11.52 19.10
CA VAL A 767 24.53 11.06 18.89
C VAL A 767 24.54 9.55 19.00
N VAL A 768 25.08 8.89 17.98
CA VAL A 768 25.11 7.42 17.87
C VAL A 768 26.55 6.96 17.69
N ALA A 769 26.90 5.86 18.35
CA ALA A 769 28.16 5.17 18.10
C ALA A 769 27.94 3.94 17.22
N ILE A 770 28.80 3.77 16.22
CA ILE A 770 28.73 2.70 15.25
C ILE A 770 30.04 1.92 15.28
N GLU A 771 29.97 0.69 15.78
CA GLU A 771 31.10 -0.23 15.80
C GLU A 771 31.58 -0.60 14.38
N PRO A 772 32.84 -1.02 14.22
CA PRO A 772 33.33 -1.54 12.94
C PRO A 772 32.42 -2.64 12.39
N HIS A 773 32.08 -2.55 11.10
CA HIS A 773 31.20 -3.49 10.40
C HIS A 773 29.76 -3.60 10.94
N ALA A 774 29.35 -2.72 11.86
CA ALA A 774 28.00 -2.66 12.40
C ALA A 774 27.10 -1.70 11.60
N THR A 775 25.78 -1.88 11.78
CA THR A 775 24.75 -0.98 11.25
C THR A 775 23.87 -0.49 12.38
N VAL A 776 23.57 0.81 12.39
CA VAL A 776 22.57 1.42 13.27
C VAL A 776 21.37 1.88 12.44
N GLU A 777 20.17 1.77 13.00
CA GLU A 777 18.94 2.24 12.36
C GLU A 777 18.31 3.38 13.16
N ILE A 778 17.79 4.38 12.46
CA ILE A 778 17.13 5.55 13.06
C ILE A 778 15.80 5.78 12.36
N ASP A 779 14.73 5.86 13.13
CA ASP A 779 13.39 6.16 12.64
C ASP A 779 13.02 7.61 12.97
N MET A 780 12.84 8.41 11.92
CA MET A 780 12.31 9.78 12.02
C MET A 780 10.85 9.78 11.56
N VAL A 781 9.94 10.14 12.46
CA VAL A 781 8.49 10.13 12.20
C VAL A 781 7.98 11.56 12.24
N THR A 782 7.24 11.95 11.21
CA THR A 782 6.51 13.22 11.17
C THR A 782 5.05 12.93 10.86
N GLY A 783 4.12 13.52 11.59
CA GLY A 783 2.70 13.23 11.41
C GLY A 783 1.80 14.36 11.83
N ALA A 784 0.50 14.17 11.63
CA ALA A 784 -0.52 15.12 12.06
C ALA A 784 -1.74 14.42 12.64
N ALA A 785 -2.40 15.07 13.58
CA ALA A 785 -3.66 14.62 14.18
C ALA A 785 -4.58 15.81 14.49
N ASP A 786 -5.88 15.56 14.61
CA ASP A 786 -6.87 16.60 14.93
C ASP A 786 -6.75 17.10 16.40
N THR A 787 -6.15 16.32 17.31
CA THR A 787 -6.03 16.66 18.74
C THR A 787 -4.64 16.37 19.28
N ARG A 788 -4.27 17.03 20.38
CA ARG A 788 -2.99 16.81 21.08
C ARG A 788 -2.88 15.37 21.59
N GLU A 789 -3.97 14.84 22.15
CA GLU A 789 -4.03 13.48 22.69
C GLU A 789 -3.82 12.43 21.60
N ALA A 790 -4.42 12.63 20.42
CA ALA A 790 -4.19 11.75 19.27
C ALA A 790 -2.75 11.82 18.76
N ALA A 791 -2.15 13.02 18.72
CA ALA A 791 -0.73 13.17 18.36
C ALA A 791 0.20 12.45 19.35
N LEU A 792 -0.09 12.54 20.66
CA LEU A 792 0.66 11.79 21.69
C LEU A 792 0.48 10.28 21.54
N ALA A 793 -0.72 9.80 21.23
CA ALA A 793 -0.97 8.38 20.99
C ALA A 793 -0.17 7.85 19.79
N LEU A 794 -0.01 8.65 18.73
CA LEU A 794 0.84 8.32 17.59
C LEU A 794 2.33 8.30 17.99
N ILE A 795 2.79 9.27 18.79
CA ILE A 795 4.17 9.27 19.31
C ILE A 795 4.46 8.00 20.10
N GLU A 796 3.56 7.59 21.00
CA GLU A 796 3.70 6.36 21.78
C GLU A 796 3.70 5.11 20.89
N ARG A 797 2.78 5.05 19.92
CA ARG A 797 2.65 3.92 18.98
C ARG A 797 3.90 3.72 18.14
N TYR A 798 4.40 4.79 17.52
CA TYR A 798 5.55 4.71 16.60
C TYR A 798 6.91 4.80 17.30
N HIS A 799 6.92 4.81 18.64
CA HIS A 799 8.12 4.51 19.41
C HIS A 799 8.46 3.01 19.40
N ASP A 800 7.48 2.14 19.16
CA ASP A 800 7.71 0.69 18.99
C ASP A 800 8.23 0.39 17.58
N ARG A 801 9.42 -0.24 17.51
CA ARG A 801 10.07 -0.65 16.27
C ARG A 801 9.19 -1.55 15.40
N ARG A 802 8.44 -2.48 16.00
CA ARG A 802 7.62 -3.45 15.24
C ARG A 802 6.53 -2.76 14.43
N LEU A 803 5.96 -1.69 14.98
CA LEU A 803 4.92 -0.91 14.30
C LEU A 803 5.51 -0.01 13.21
N ALA A 804 6.73 0.49 13.41
CA ALA A 804 7.46 1.20 12.37
C ALA A 804 7.80 0.28 11.17
N ASP A 805 8.22 -0.97 11.42
CA ASP A 805 8.51 -1.94 10.36
C ASP A 805 7.27 -2.22 9.47
N ARG A 806 6.11 -2.35 10.13
CA ARG A 806 4.82 -2.62 9.47
C ARG A 806 4.40 -1.53 8.48
N VAL A 807 4.84 -0.28 8.66
CA VAL A 807 4.54 0.84 7.73
C VAL A 807 5.02 0.53 6.32
N PHE A 808 6.25 0.01 6.17
CA PHE A 808 6.82 -0.27 4.85
C PHE A 808 6.12 -1.44 4.15
N GLU A 809 5.76 -2.49 4.89
CA GLU A 809 5.03 -3.65 4.35
C GLU A 809 3.61 -3.28 3.90
N LEU A 810 2.90 -2.50 4.72
CA LEU A 810 1.54 -2.05 4.40
C LEU A 810 1.53 -1.03 3.27
N ALA A 811 2.49 -0.09 3.22
CA ALA A 811 2.54 0.95 2.18
C ALA A 811 2.67 0.36 0.77
N TRP A 812 3.44 -0.71 0.62
CA TRP A 812 3.56 -1.44 -0.64
C TRP A 812 2.22 -2.10 -1.02
N THR A 813 1.62 -2.85 -0.08
CA THR A 813 0.34 -3.55 -0.29
C THR A 813 -0.78 -2.58 -0.65
N HIS A 814 -0.92 -1.47 0.09
CA HIS A 814 -1.89 -0.41 -0.17
C HIS A 814 -1.72 0.21 -1.56
N SER A 815 -0.49 0.43 -2.00
CA SER A 815 -0.23 0.99 -3.33
C SER A 815 -0.64 0.04 -4.45
N GLN A 816 -0.45 -1.27 -4.27
CA GLN A 816 -0.91 -2.28 -5.26
C GLN A 816 -2.44 -2.35 -5.34
N VAL A 817 -3.14 -2.25 -4.21
CA VAL A 817 -4.61 -2.18 -4.17
C VAL A 817 -5.12 -0.94 -4.90
N LEU A 818 -4.51 0.23 -4.64
CA LEU A 818 -4.87 1.49 -5.31
C LEU A 818 -4.72 1.38 -6.84
N LEU A 819 -3.60 0.82 -7.33
CA LEU A 819 -3.38 0.65 -8.76
C LEU A 819 -4.43 -0.26 -9.41
N ARG A 820 -4.81 -1.36 -8.73
CA ARG A 820 -5.88 -2.24 -9.19
C ARG A 820 -7.23 -1.54 -9.25
N GLN A 821 -7.59 -0.73 -8.24
CA GLN A 821 -8.83 0.06 -8.24
C GLN A 821 -8.90 1.05 -9.40
N LEU A 822 -7.76 1.69 -9.71
CA LEU A 822 -7.65 2.62 -10.84
C LEU A 822 -7.54 1.93 -12.21
N GLY A 823 -7.41 0.59 -12.24
CA GLY A 823 -7.12 -0.16 -13.46
C GLY A 823 -5.79 0.26 -14.11
N ALA A 824 -4.80 0.62 -13.29
CA ALA A 824 -3.47 1.06 -13.70
C ALA A 824 -2.41 0.00 -13.36
N THR A 825 -1.38 -0.08 -14.18
CA THR A 825 -0.19 -0.92 -14.01
C THR A 825 0.91 -0.15 -13.28
N GLU A 826 1.91 -0.85 -12.74
CA GLU A 826 3.06 -0.19 -12.12
C GLU A 826 3.86 0.66 -13.12
N ALA A 827 3.98 0.21 -14.38
CA ALA A 827 4.62 0.97 -15.44
C ALA A 827 3.87 2.29 -15.74
N GLU A 828 2.53 2.26 -15.83
CA GLU A 828 1.70 3.47 -15.95
C GLU A 828 1.91 4.39 -14.74
N ALA A 829 1.94 3.86 -13.51
CA ALA A 829 2.15 4.67 -12.30
C ALA A 829 3.52 5.38 -12.28
N GLN A 830 4.58 4.72 -12.74
CA GLN A 830 5.90 5.36 -12.87
C GLN A 830 5.92 6.44 -13.96
N LEU A 831 5.18 6.22 -15.06
CA LEU A 831 4.99 7.21 -16.12
C LEU A 831 4.26 8.46 -15.57
N PHE A 832 3.20 8.26 -14.79
CA PHE A 832 2.48 9.34 -14.11
C PHE A 832 3.40 10.08 -13.12
N GLY A 833 4.28 9.36 -12.42
CA GLY A 833 5.29 9.95 -11.54
C GLY A 833 6.30 10.85 -12.24
N ARG A 834 6.73 10.49 -13.46
CA ARG A 834 7.63 11.35 -14.28
C ARG A 834 6.92 12.63 -14.71
N LEU A 835 5.67 12.53 -15.16
CA LEU A 835 4.87 13.70 -15.52
C LEU A 835 4.58 14.60 -14.33
N ALA A 836 4.37 14.04 -13.13
CA ALA A 836 4.14 14.82 -11.91
C ALA A 836 5.28 15.80 -11.63
N GLY A 837 6.54 15.41 -11.92
CA GLY A 837 7.69 16.29 -11.79
C GLY A 837 7.59 17.54 -12.66
N SER A 838 7.09 17.41 -13.90
CA SER A 838 6.89 18.55 -14.82
C SER A 838 5.67 19.41 -14.48
N VAL A 839 4.74 18.89 -13.68
CA VAL A 839 3.60 19.63 -13.16
C VAL A 839 4.01 20.44 -11.93
N LEU A 840 4.71 19.80 -10.98
CA LEU A 840 5.17 20.42 -9.74
C LEU A 840 6.30 21.43 -9.96
N PHE A 841 7.17 21.16 -10.94
CA PHE A 841 8.26 22.05 -11.35
C PHE A 841 8.05 22.45 -12.81
N ALA A 842 7.80 23.74 -13.07
CA ALA A 842 7.76 24.29 -14.42
C ALA A 842 9.04 23.91 -15.14
N SER A 843 8.87 23.18 -16.24
CA SER A 843 9.97 22.76 -17.08
C SER A 843 9.73 23.16 -18.52
N PRO A 844 10.74 23.70 -19.22
CA PRO A 844 10.66 23.88 -20.67
C PRO A 844 10.54 22.55 -21.44
N LEU A 845 10.78 21.39 -20.80
CA LEU A 845 10.76 20.07 -21.45
C LEU A 845 9.37 19.64 -21.95
N ARG A 846 8.31 20.08 -21.29
CA ARG A 846 6.93 19.60 -21.51
C ARG A 846 5.91 20.71 -21.75
N ARG A 847 6.35 21.97 -21.70
CA ARG A 847 5.52 23.13 -22.02
C ARG A 847 5.48 23.40 -23.53
N ALA A 848 4.62 24.34 -23.92
CA ALA A 848 4.67 24.90 -25.27
C ALA A 848 6.06 25.49 -25.57
N SER A 849 6.41 25.54 -26.86
CA SER A 849 7.71 26.10 -27.27
C SER A 849 7.83 27.57 -26.87
N GLY A 850 9.05 28.03 -26.62
CA GLY A 850 9.30 29.44 -26.25
C GLY A 850 8.73 30.45 -27.25
N ALA A 851 8.66 30.09 -28.53
CA ALA A 851 8.03 30.90 -29.58
C ALA A 851 6.50 31.03 -29.41
N ILE A 852 5.81 29.99 -28.96
CA ILE A 852 4.37 30.04 -28.65
C ILE A 852 4.14 30.90 -27.40
N ILE A 853 4.92 30.67 -26.33
CA ILE A 853 4.84 31.45 -25.08
C ILE A 853 5.08 32.94 -25.36
N ALA A 854 6.08 33.28 -26.17
CA ALA A 854 6.42 34.66 -26.52
C ALA A 854 5.33 35.40 -27.32
N ARG A 855 4.43 34.68 -27.99
CA ARG A 855 3.31 35.25 -28.76
C ARG A 855 2.09 35.56 -27.91
N ASN A 856 2.00 35.05 -26.67
CA ASN A 856 0.86 35.33 -25.81
C ASN A 856 0.77 36.83 -25.47
N ARG A 857 -0.44 37.38 -25.51
CA ARG A 857 -0.77 38.77 -25.15
C ARG A 857 -1.91 38.88 -24.12
N ARG A 858 -2.45 37.74 -23.66
CA ARG A 858 -3.60 37.67 -22.74
C ARG A 858 -3.14 37.31 -21.32
N GLY A 859 -3.92 37.77 -20.34
CA GLY A 859 -3.76 37.47 -18.91
C GLY A 859 -4.66 36.33 -18.43
N GLN A 860 -4.56 35.99 -17.14
CA GLN A 860 -5.31 34.89 -16.50
C GLN A 860 -6.81 34.94 -16.75
N SER A 861 -7.41 36.15 -16.73
CA SER A 861 -8.86 36.34 -16.93
C SER A 861 -9.39 35.84 -18.28
N GLY A 862 -8.51 35.68 -19.29
CA GLY A 862 -8.87 35.07 -20.57
C GLY A 862 -9.29 33.59 -20.46
N LEU A 863 -8.93 32.91 -19.36
CA LEU A 863 -9.32 31.51 -19.10
C LEU A 863 -10.76 31.39 -18.56
N TRP A 864 -11.28 32.43 -17.89
CA TRP A 864 -12.54 32.37 -17.15
C TRP A 864 -13.76 32.16 -18.05
N GLY A 865 -13.72 32.68 -19.28
CA GLY A 865 -14.77 32.45 -20.29
C GLY A 865 -14.97 30.96 -20.63
N TYR A 866 -14.00 30.11 -20.28
CA TYR A 866 -14.04 28.67 -20.48
C TYR A 866 -14.25 27.90 -19.18
N GLY A 867 -14.54 28.57 -18.05
CA GLY A 867 -14.72 27.95 -16.73
C GLY A 867 -13.43 27.52 -16.02
N ILE A 868 -12.27 27.88 -16.56
CA ILE A 868 -10.95 27.51 -16.02
C ILE A 868 -10.42 28.69 -15.20
N SER A 869 -10.08 28.50 -13.92
CA SER A 869 -9.59 29.59 -13.06
C SER A 869 -8.16 30.04 -13.39
N GLY A 870 -7.29 29.08 -13.69
CA GLY A 870 -5.85 29.29 -13.86
C GLY A 870 -5.04 29.24 -12.55
N ASP A 871 -5.65 28.92 -11.41
CA ASP A 871 -4.97 28.84 -10.11
C ASP A 871 -4.26 27.50 -9.89
N LEU A 872 -4.78 26.43 -10.50
CA LEU A 872 -4.19 25.10 -10.46
C LEU A 872 -3.31 24.85 -11.70
N PRO A 873 -2.29 23.98 -11.60
CA PRO A 873 -1.52 23.55 -12.77
C PRO A 873 -2.40 22.99 -13.88
N ILE A 874 -2.25 23.51 -15.10
CA ILE A 874 -2.99 23.05 -16.28
C ILE A 874 -2.18 21.98 -17.03
N VAL A 875 -2.81 20.85 -17.32
CA VAL A 875 -2.34 19.86 -18.29
C VAL A 875 -3.22 19.92 -19.52
N LEU A 876 -2.64 20.23 -20.67
CA LEU A 876 -3.35 20.40 -21.93
C LEU A 876 -3.14 19.18 -22.84
N LEU A 877 -4.23 18.56 -23.29
CA LEU A 877 -4.24 17.50 -24.30
C LEU A 877 -4.89 18.01 -25.59
N ARG A 878 -4.21 17.81 -26.71
CA ARG A 878 -4.74 18.06 -28.06
C ARG A 878 -5.06 16.73 -28.73
N VAL A 879 -6.33 16.51 -29.08
CA VAL A 879 -6.78 15.29 -29.74
C VAL A 879 -7.69 15.62 -30.91
N GLY A 880 -7.37 15.10 -32.10
CA GLY A 880 -8.17 15.20 -33.31
C GLY A 880 -8.44 13.86 -33.97
N ASP A 881 -7.68 12.81 -33.67
CA ASP A 881 -7.85 11.47 -34.23
C ASP A 881 -8.66 10.55 -33.28
N PRO A 882 -9.88 10.11 -33.66
CA PRO A 882 -10.68 9.19 -32.85
C PRO A 882 -10.00 7.84 -32.56
N SER A 883 -9.07 7.40 -33.39
CA SER A 883 -8.31 6.15 -33.17
C SER A 883 -7.35 6.25 -31.98
N ARG A 884 -6.99 7.47 -31.56
CA ARG A 884 -6.05 7.76 -30.47
C ARG A 884 -6.72 8.07 -29.14
N ILE A 885 -8.01 7.73 -29.00
CA ILE A 885 -8.78 7.94 -27.77
C ILE A 885 -8.19 7.20 -26.54
N GLY A 886 -7.32 6.21 -26.75
CA GLY A 886 -6.54 5.56 -25.68
C GLY A 886 -5.74 6.55 -24.84
N LEU A 887 -5.19 7.61 -25.45
CA LEU A 887 -4.44 8.66 -24.75
C LEU A 887 -5.31 9.45 -23.76
N VAL A 888 -6.57 9.72 -24.14
CA VAL A 888 -7.56 10.35 -23.25
C VAL A 888 -7.80 9.45 -22.03
N ARG A 889 -7.99 8.15 -22.25
CA ARG A 889 -8.20 7.17 -21.17
C ARG A 889 -7.01 7.12 -20.21
N GLU A 890 -5.78 7.10 -20.74
CA GLU A 890 -4.56 7.11 -19.92
C GLU A 890 -4.46 8.39 -19.07
N LEU A 891 -4.80 9.56 -19.62
CA LEU A 891 -4.75 10.83 -18.90
C LEU A 891 -5.85 10.97 -17.83
N LEU A 892 -7.04 10.40 -18.05
CA LEU A 892 -8.06 10.30 -17.01
C LEU A 892 -7.58 9.41 -15.85
N LYS A 893 -6.99 8.24 -16.15
CA LYS A 893 -6.37 7.39 -15.11
C LYS A 893 -5.26 8.13 -14.36
N MET A 894 -4.41 8.86 -15.09
CA MET A 894 -3.33 9.67 -14.51
C MET A 894 -3.86 10.73 -13.55
N GLN A 895 -4.90 11.45 -13.94
CA GLN A 895 -5.53 12.47 -13.09
C GLN A 895 -6.12 11.84 -11.83
N ALA A 896 -6.84 10.71 -11.96
CA ALA A 896 -7.38 9.98 -10.82
C ALA A 896 -6.26 9.54 -9.87
N TYR A 897 -5.16 9.00 -10.41
CA TYR A 897 -3.96 8.65 -9.64
C TYR A 897 -3.37 9.86 -8.90
N TRP A 898 -3.10 10.97 -9.57
CA TRP A 898 -2.56 12.17 -8.92
C TRP A 898 -3.48 12.74 -7.85
N ARG A 899 -4.81 12.72 -8.07
CA ARG A 899 -5.78 13.16 -7.06
C ARG A 899 -5.69 12.30 -5.80
N THR A 900 -5.62 10.98 -5.93
CA THR A 900 -5.42 10.09 -4.76
C THR A 900 -4.09 10.33 -4.04
N LYS A 901 -3.08 10.85 -4.75
CA LYS A 901 -1.78 11.24 -4.21
C LYS A 901 -1.73 12.70 -3.73
N GLY A 902 -2.84 13.44 -3.81
CA GLY A 902 -2.94 14.83 -3.36
C GLY A 902 -2.30 15.85 -4.31
N LEU A 903 -2.17 15.54 -5.59
CA LEU A 903 -1.78 16.49 -6.63
C LEU A 903 -3.02 16.89 -7.45
N ALA A 904 -3.53 18.10 -7.21
CA ALA A 904 -4.67 18.65 -7.94
C ALA A 904 -4.20 19.37 -9.21
N ILE A 905 -4.83 19.06 -10.35
CA ILE A 905 -4.56 19.66 -11.65
C ILE A 905 -5.87 19.89 -12.41
N ASP A 906 -5.87 20.86 -13.31
CA ASP A 906 -6.93 21.06 -14.29
C ASP A 906 -6.52 20.37 -15.61
N LEU A 907 -7.25 19.30 -16.00
CA LEU A 907 -7.02 18.59 -17.26
C LEU A 907 -7.89 19.22 -18.36
N VAL A 908 -7.25 19.92 -19.29
CA VAL A 908 -7.94 20.56 -20.41
C VAL A 908 -7.76 19.71 -21.67
N ILE A 909 -8.85 19.27 -22.26
CA ILE A 909 -8.86 18.45 -23.48
C ILE A 909 -9.43 19.29 -24.62
N TRP A 910 -8.59 19.56 -25.62
CA TRP A 910 -8.99 20.15 -26.89
C TRP A 910 -9.39 19.07 -27.88
N ASN A 911 -10.63 19.16 -28.33
CA ASN A 911 -11.11 18.41 -29.48
C ASN A 911 -10.84 19.21 -30.76
N GLU A 912 -9.90 18.74 -31.58
CA GLU A 912 -9.47 19.30 -32.87
C GLU A 912 -10.09 18.56 -34.08
N ASP A 913 -11.05 17.66 -33.86
CA ASP A 913 -11.75 16.93 -34.92
C ASP A 913 -12.57 17.89 -35.81
N GLN A 914 -12.25 17.92 -37.10
CA GLN A 914 -12.88 18.78 -38.12
C GLN A 914 -14.00 18.06 -38.88
N SER A 915 -14.40 16.85 -38.47
CA SER A 915 -15.45 16.08 -39.13
C SER A 915 -16.84 16.68 -38.87
N GLY A 916 -17.20 17.65 -39.70
CA GLY A 916 -18.51 18.28 -39.69
C GLY A 916 -19.64 17.24 -39.84
N TYR A 917 -20.62 17.35 -38.94
CA TYR A 917 -21.92 16.66 -38.88
C TYR A 917 -22.09 15.45 -37.95
N ARG A 918 -21.03 14.85 -37.37
CA ARG A 918 -21.19 13.83 -36.33
C ARG A 918 -20.24 14.09 -35.17
N GLU A 919 -20.79 14.45 -34.00
CA GLU A 919 -20.05 14.74 -32.75
C GLU A 919 -19.46 13.47 -32.10
N GLU A 920 -19.02 12.48 -32.89
CA GLU A 920 -18.63 11.15 -32.40
C GLU A 920 -17.45 11.19 -31.43
N LEU A 921 -16.41 12.01 -31.68
CA LEU A 921 -15.26 12.08 -30.79
C LEU A 921 -15.61 12.79 -29.47
N GLN A 922 -16.40 13.87 -29.54
CA GLN A 922 -16.85 14.61 -28.36
C GLN A 922 -17.68 13.71 -27.45
N ASP A 923 -18.66 12.99 -28.01
CA ASP A 923 -19.52 12.07 -27.29
C ASP A 923 -18.73 10.91 -26.69
N LYS A 924 -17.74 10.36 -27.41
CA LYS A 924 -16.87 9.31 -26.88
C LYS A 924 -16.02 9.80 -25.71
N ILE A 925 -15.48 11.02 -25.76
CA ILE A 925 -14.72 11.61 -24.65
C ILE A 925 -15.63 11.80 -23.43
N LEU A 926 -16.81 12.39 -23.61
CA LEU A 926 -17.78 12.59 -22.52
C LEU A 926 -18.28 11.25 -21.94
N ALA A 927 -18.50 10.24 -22.78
CA ALA A 927 -18.86 8.90 -22.33
C ALA A 927 -17.76 8.24 -21.50
N LEU A 928 -16.48 8.42 -21.87
CA LEU A 928 -15.34 7.93 -21.08
C LEU A 928 -15.25 8.61 -19.72
N ILE A 929 -15.50 9.92 -19.65
CA ILE A 929 -15.52 10.67 -18.39
C ILE A 929 -16.68 10.20 -17.50
N THR A 930 -17.87 10.03 -18.09
CA THR A 930 -19.08 9.61 -17.37
C THR A 930 -19.00 8.18 -16.87
N ALA A 931 -18.34 7.29 -17.62
CA ALA A 931 -18.09 5.90 -17.21
C ALA A 931 -16.92 5.75 -16.23
N GLY A 932 -16.09 6.78 -16.07
CA GLY A 932 -14.93 6.78 -15.18
C GLY A 932 -15.25 7.27 -13.76
N HIS A 933 -14.23 7.26 -12.90
CA HIS A 933 -14.31 7.76 -11.52
C HIS A 933 -14.45 9.30 -11.44
N ASP A 934 -14.33 10.00 -12.58
CA ASP A 934 -14.22 11.46 -12.68
C ASP A 934 -15.50 12.19 -13.10
N ALA A 935 -16.63 11.48 -13.24
CA ALA A 935 -17.87 12.05 -13.79
C ALA A 935 -18.35 13.32 -13.05
N HIS A 936 -18.16 13.39 -11.73
CA HIS A 936 -18.57 14.54 -10.92
C HIS A 936 -17.57 15.71 -10.89
N TRP A 937 -16.42 15.55 -11.57
CA TRP A 937 -15.35 16.55 -11.68
C TRP A 937 -15.32 17.25 -13.05
N LEU A 938 -16.30 17.01 -13.91
CA LEU A 938 -16.43 17.75 -15.16
C LEU A 938 -16.71 19.23 -14.84
N ASP A 939 -15.93 20.12 -15.46
CA ASP A 939 -16.04 21.59 -15.32
C ASP A 939 -15.99 22.10 -13.87
N ARG A 940 -15.19 21.44 -13.03
CA ARG A 940 -14.90 21.87 -11.66
C ARG A 940 -13.40 22.08 -11.45
N PRO A 941 -12.98 22.98 -10.52
CA PRO A 941 -11.58 23.14 -10.15
C PRO A 941 -10.94 21.81 -9.73
N GLY A 942 -9.77 21.49 -10.27
CA GLY A 942 -9.07 20.21 -10.07
C GLY A 942 -9.64 19.06 -10.91
N GLY A 943 -10.45 19.39 -11.93
CA GLY A 943 -11.28 18.49 -12.71
C GLY A 943 -10.90 18.41 -14.19
N VAL A 944 -11.86 18.01 -15.03
CA VAL A 944 -11.68 17.84 -16.48
C VAL A 944 -12.48 18.90 -17.22
N TYR A 945 -11.87 19.57 -18.18
CA TYR A 945 -12.50 20.55 -19.06
C TYR A 945 -12.36 20.10 -20.51
N VAL A 946 -13.47 19.77 -21.15
CA VAL A 946 -13.48 19.38 -22.57
C VAL A 946 -13.98 20.55 -23.40
N ARG A 947 -13.16 21.05 -24.34
CA ARG A 947 -13.51 22.20 -25.19
C ARG A 947 -13.22 21.89 -26.66
N ARG A 948 -14.10 22.36 -27.54
CA ARG A 948 -13.87 22.28 -29.00
C ARG A 948 -12.90 23.37 -29.42
N ALA A 949 -11.85 22.99 -30.14
CA ALA A 949 -10.81 23.92 -30.55
C ALA A 949 -11.35 25.05 -31.46
N GLU A 950 -12.41 24.79 -32.24
CA GLU A 950 -13.07 25.78 -33.09
C GLU A 950 -13.81 26.88 -32.31
N GLN A 951 -14.22 26.60 -31.07
CA GLN A 951 -14.94 27.54 -30.22
C GLN A 951 -14.00 28.42 -29.37
N ILE A 952 -12.70 28.16 -29.45
CA ILE A 952 -11.67 28.89 -28.70
C ILE A 952 -11.03 29.90 -29.66
N ALA A 953 -11.01 31.18 -29.29
CA ALA A 953 -10.32 32.20 -30.05
C ALA A 953 -8.81 31.90 -30.13
N ASP A 954 -8.14 32.23 -31.23
CA ASP A 954 -6.73 31.88 -31.42
C ASP A 954 -5.79 32.54 -30.38
N GLU A 955 -6.14 33.72 -29.88
CA GLU A 955 -5.42 34.35 -28.77
C GLU A 955 -5.55 33.57 -27.46
N ASP A 956 -6.72 33.00 -27.19
CA ASP A 956 -6.98 32.19 -25.98
C ASP A 956 -6.33 30.81 -26.09
N LYS A 957 -6.19 30.26 -27.31
CA LYS A 957 -5.38 29.05 -27.54
C LYS A 957 -3.93 29.28 -27.16
N LEU A 958 -3.36 30.41 -27.58
CA LEU A 958 -1.99 30.80 -27.21
C LEU A 958 -1.85 30.97 -25.69
N LEU A 959 -2.84 31.60 -25.04
CA LEU A 959 -2.89 31.73 -23.59
C LEU A 959 -2.86 30.36 -22.90
N MET A 960 -3.79 29.46 -23.22
CA MET A 960 -3.89 28.12 -22.62
C MET A 960 -2.60 27.30 -22.81
N GLN A 961 -1.99 27.38 -23.99
CA GLN A 961 -0.69 26.72 -24.25
C GLN A 961 0.46 27.34 -23.44
N ALA A 962 0.46 28.66 -23.28
CA ALA A 962 1.47 29.36 -22.49
C ALA A 962 1.30 29.10 -20.99
N THR A 963 0.07 28.92 -20.49
CA THR A 963 -0.23 28.64 -19.08
C THR A 963 -0.12 27.17 -18.71
N ALA A 964 -0.26 26.25 -19.67
CA ALA A 964 -0.10 24.83 -19.43
C ALA A 964 1.32 24.48 -18.94
N ARG A 965 1.39 23.66 -17.89
CA ARG A 965 2.63 23.06 -17.37
C ARG A 965 3.07 21.88 -18.24
N VAL A 966 2.11 21.18 -18.84
CA VAL A 966 2.33 20.07 -19.76
C VAL A 966 1.39 20.22 -20.96
N VAL A 967 1.93 20.10 -22.18
CA VAL A 967 1.17 20.08 -23.44
C VAL A 967 1.44 18.76 -24.16
N LEU A 968 0.39 17.98 -24.38
CA LEU A 968 0.42 16.67 -25.05
C LEU A 968 -0.41 16.72 -26.34
N SER A 969 -0.05 15.88 -27.31
CA SER A 969 -0.80 15.75 -28.57
C SER A 969 -0.86 14.29 -29.01
N ASP A 970 -1.99 13.89 -29.57
CA ASP A 970 -2.19 12.59 -30.23
C ASP A 970 -1.22 12.36 -31.42
N THR A 971 -0.82 13.43 -32.11
CA THR A 971 0.17 13.37 -33.21
C THR A 971 1.60 13.10 -32.75
N ALA A 972 1.88 13.26 -31.44
CA ALA A 972 3.21 13.09 -30.87
C ALA A 972 3.48 11.66 -30.35
N GLY A 973 2.64 10.69 -30.69
CA GLY A 973 2.82 9.28 -30.31
C GLY A 973 2.15 8.93 -28.98
N THR A 974 2.54 7.79 -28.39
CA THR A 974 1.98 7.33 -27.11
C THR A 974 2.40 8.22 -25.95
N LEU A 975 1.71 8.12 -24.80
CA LEU A 975 2.10 8.88 -23.59
C LEU A 975 3.53 8.54 -23.17
N ALA A 976 3.89 7.25 -23.19
CA ALA A 976 5.24 6.79 -22.86
C ALA A 976 6.30 7.46 -23.75
N GLU A 977 6.10 7.47 -25.07
CA GLU A 977 7.02 8.12 -26.02
C GLU A 977 7.15 9.62 -25.74
N GLN A 978 6.04 10.32 -25.47
CA GLN A 978 6.05 11.75 -25.18
C GLN A 978 6.77 12.08 -23.87
N VAL A 979 6.66 11.22 -22.86
CA VAL A 979 7.34 11.39 -21.56
C VAL A 979 8.81 10.99 -21.63
N GLU A 980 9.19 10.04 -22.49
CA GLU A 980 10.58 9.59 -22.63
C GLU A 980 11.40 10.43 -23.61
N ARG A 981 10.76 11.28 -24.41
CA ARG A 981 11.44 12.25 -25.28
C ARG A 981 12.41 13.11 -24.47
N ARG A 982 13.70 12.78 -24.58
CA ARG A 982 14.81 13.57 -24.05
C ARG A 982 14.94 14.83 -24.91
N LYS A 983 14.97 16.00 -24.29
CA LYS A 983 15.32 17.23 -25.01
C LYS A 983 16.77 17.12 -25.46
N ARG A 984 17.05 17.61 -26.67
CA ARG A 984 18.40 17.66 -27.24
C ARG A 984 19.30 18.41 -26.24
N SER A 985 20.41 17.79 -25.84
CA SER A 985 21.41 18.45 -25.00
C SER A 985 21.89 19.70 -25.72
N GLU A 986 21.72 20.85 -25.09
CA GLU A 986 22.22 22.11 -25.62
C GLU A 986 23.74 22.16 -25.43
N PRO A 987 24.48 22.87 -26.30
CA PRO A 987 25.94 22.95 -26.20
C PRO A 987 26.33 23.64 -24.90
N ALA A 988 27.09 22.93 -24.06
CA ALA A 988 27.62 23.50 -22.82
C ALA A 988 28.66 24.57 -23.13
N VAL A 989 28.61 25.70 -22.43
CA VAL A 989 29.70 26.68 -22.46
C VAL A 989 30.96 26.03 -21.88
N ALA A 990 32.11 26.26 -22.50
CA ALA A 990 33.37 25.70 -22.04
C ALA A 990 33.70 26.17 -20.61
N ARG A 991 34.37 25.29 -19.85
CA ARG A 991 34.82 25.61 -18.49
C ARG A 991 36.02 26.55 -18.57
N LEU A 992 36.03 27.58 -17.73
CA LEU A 992 37.17 28.49 -17.62
C LEU A 992 38.41 27.71 -17.16
N VAL A 993 39.49 27.80 -17.93
CA VAL A 993 40.81 27.26 -17.55
C VAL A 993 41.67 28.43 -17.07
N PRO A 994 41.99 28.53 -15.76
CA PRO A 994 42.84 29.59 -15.25
C PRO A 994 44.21 29.59 -15.91
N THR A 995 44.64 30.75 -16.40
CA THR A 995 45.97 30.94 -17.01
C THR A 995 47.04 31.23 -15.95
N ARG A 996 46.63 31.59 -14.73
CA ARG A 996 47.52 31.94 -13.62
C ARG A 996 47.09 31.27 -12.32
N ALA A 997 48.06 30.73 -11.60
CA ALA A 997 47.83 30.16 -10.27
C ALA A 997 47.56 31.26 -9.23
N ARG A 998 46.50 31.09 -8.43
CA ARG A 998 46.18 31.96 -7.30
C ARG A 998 47.24 31.83 -6.19
N ARG A 999 47.71 32.95 -5.67
CA ARG A 999 48.44 33.00 -4.39
C ARG A 999 47.46 33.41 -3.28
N PRO A 1000 47.29 32.64 -2.20
CA PRO A 1000 46.47 33.05 -1.07
C PRO A 1000 47.10 34.29 -0.41
N GLU A 1001 46.36 35.39 -0.34
CA GLU A 1001 46.75 36.54 0.46
C GLU A 1001 46.12 36.45 1.86
N ALA A 1002 46.85 36.91 2.87
CA ALA A 1002 46.31 36.98 4.23
C ALA A 1002 45.19 38.04 4.28
N PRO A 1003 44.04 37.74 4.93
CA PRO A 1003 42.93 38.67 5.03
C PRO A 1003 43.38 39.93 5.78
N ARG A 1004 43.25 41.09 5.12
CA ARG A 1004 43.49 42.38 5.76
C ARG A 1004 42.24 42.79 6.53
N ARG A 1005 42.32 42.81 7.85
CA ARG A 1005 41.27 43.36 8.73
C ARG A 1005 41.38 44.89 8.72
N GLU A 1006 40.44 45.56 8.06
CA GLU A 1006 40.29 47.01 8.24
C GLU A 1006 39.69 47.30 9.62
N ARG A 1007 40.20 48.32 10.30
CA ARG A 1007 39.67 48.72 11.61
C ARG A 1007 38.35 49.45 11.41
N PRO A 1008 37.31 49.17 12.22
CA PRO A 1008 36.07 49.93 12.20
C PRO A 1008 36.33 51.42 12.41
N ARG A 1009 35.57 52.28 11.73
CA ARG A 1009 35.63 53.73 11.90
C ARG A 1009 35.26 54.10 13.34
N GLN A 1010 36.19 54.73 14.07
CA GLN A 1010 35.98 55.14 15.46
C GLN A 1010 35.40 56.56 15.59
N ASP A 1011 35.24 57.28 14.48
CA ASP A 1011 34.75 58.66 14.41
C ASP A 1011 33.22 58.78 14.25
N LEU A 1012 32.49 57.67 14.41
CA LEU A 1012 31.03 57.58 14.24
C LEU A 1012 30.27 58.01 15.51
N LEU A 1013 29.14 58.69 15.31
CA LEU A 1013 28.16 59.00 16.35
C LEU A 1013 27.31 57.78 16.68
N PHE A 1014 26.99 57.60 17.97
CA PHE A 1014 26.16 56.48 18.47
C PHE A 1014 26.67 55.09 18.05
N PHE A 1015 28.00 54.90 18.02
CA PHE A 1015 28.59 53.62 17.63
C PHE A 1015 28.15 52.48 18.55
N ASN A 1016 27.54 51.45 17.97
CA ASN A 1016 26.93 50.33 18.69
C ASN A 1016 27.77 49.03 18.65
N GLY A 1017 29.03 49.12 18.23
CA GLY A 1017 29.93 47.98 18.04
C GLY A 1017 30.00 47.46 16.61
N LEU A 1018 28.95 47.65 15.80
CA LEU A 1018 28.90 47.25 14.39
C LEU A 1018 28.76 48.44 13.44
N GLY A 1019 28.17 49.55 13.89
CA GLY A 1019 27.92 50.71 13.06
C GLY A 1019 27.48 51.95 13.84
N GLY A 1020 27.35 53.07 13.12
CA GLY A 1020 26.95 54.36 13.66
C GLY A 1020 26.78 55.42 12.56
N PHE A 1021 26.28 56.61 12.94
CA PHE A 1021 26.09 57.73 12.01
C PHE A 1021 27.39 58.50 11.77
N THR A 1022 27.56 59.07 10.59
CA THR A 1022 28.59 60.08 10.33
C THR A 1022 28.38 61.33 11.17
N ARG A 1023 29.43 62.15 11.38
CA ARG A 1023 29.34 63.38 12.19
C ARG A 1023 28.33 64.41 11.65
N ASP A 1024 28.08 64.41 10.35
CA ASP A 1024 27.08 65.26 9.69
C ASP A 1024 25.68 64.63 9.67
N GLY A 1025 25.53 63.40 10.17
CA GLY A 1025 24.25 62.66 10.23
C GLY A 1025 23.70 62.19 8.89
N LYS A 1026 24.46 62.30 7.80
CA LYS A 1026 23.97 62.00 6.43
C LYS A 1026 24.11 60.54 6.02
N GLU A 1027 24.99 59.79 6.65
CA GLU A 1027 25.19 58.37 6.37
C GLU A 1027 25.15 57.54 7.65
N TYR A 1028 24.57 56.35 7.56
CA TYR A 1028 24.73 55.29 8.55
C TYR A 1028 25.68 54.23 8.01
N ILE A 1029 26.70 53.91 8.79
CA ILE A 1029 27.81 53.05 8.37
C ILE A 1029 27.81 51.78 9.19
N VAL A 1030 27.87 50.65 8.50
CA VAL A 1030 27.89 49.31 9.09
C VAL A 1030 29.14 48.60 8.62
N THR A 1031 29.96 48.11 9.56
CA THR A 1031 31.09 47.23 9.26
C THR A 1031 30.69 45.80 9.60
N THR A 1032 30.72 44.91 8.60
CA THR A 1032 30.44 43.48 8.77
C THR A 1032 31.65 42.64 8.38
N GLY A 1033 31.74 41.43 8.93
CA GLY A 1033 32.80 40.48 8.60
C GLY A 1033 32.42 39.06 9.01
N PRO A 1034 33.33 38.09 8.84
CA PRO A 1034 33.05 36.68 9.13
C PRO A 1034 32.59 36.43 10.59
N GLU A 1035 33.11 37.20 11.54
CA GLU A 1035 32.84 37.06 12.98
C GLU A 1035 31.77 38.04 13.50
N ALA A 1036 31.30 38.98 12.66
CA ALA A 1036 30.46 40.10 13.11
C ALA A 1036 29.40 40.46 12.06
N ARG A 1037 28.13 40.19 12.38
CA ARG A 1037 26.96 40.52 11.56
C ARG A 1037 25.93 41.27 12.39
N THR A 1038 25.08 42.06 11.73
CA THR A 1038 23.95 42.73 12.40
C THR A 1038 22.96 41.71 12.97
N PRO A 1039 22.32 41.99 14.11
CA PRO A 1039 21.37 41.05 14.73
C PRO A 1039 20.06 40.91 13.95
N ALA A 1040 19.75 41.85 13.05
CA ALA A 1040 18.64 41.80 12.11
C ALA A 1040 19.06 42.51 10.81
N PRO A 1041 18.40 42.24 9.67
CA PRO A 1041 18.64 43.01 8.44
C PRO A 1041 18.45 44.51 8.69
N TRP A 1042 19.44 45.31 8.32
CA TRP A 1042 19.39 46.76 8.33
C TRP A 1042 19.26 47.23 6.89
N SER A 1043 18.13 47.84 6.55
CA SER A 1043 17.80 48.19 5.17
C SER A 1043 17.68 49.70 4.94
N ASN A 1044 18.08 50.13 3.75
CA ASN A 1044 17.79 51.45 3.21
C ASN A 1044 16.75 51.35 2.09
N VAL A 1045 15.79 52.26 2.10
CA VAL A 1045 14.73 52.34 1.08
C VAL A 1045 15.08 53.49 0.14
N LEU A 1046 15.34 53.17 -1.13
CA LEU A 1046 15.62 54.13 -2.18
C LEU A 1046 14.41 54.16 -3.10
N ALA A 1047 13.71 55.29 -3.21
CA ALA A 1047 12.51 55.37 -4.03
C ALA A 1047 12.28 56.78 -4.58
N ASN A 1048 11.59 56.81 -5.72
CA ASN A 1048 10.94 57.98 -6.29
C ASN A 1048 9.42 57.69 -6.39
N PRO A 1049 8.57 58.57 -6.95
CA PRO A 1049 7.12 58.35 -7.00
C PRO A 1049 6.66 57.08 -7.72
N GLU A 1050 7.44 56.55 -8.68
CA GLU A 1050 7.03 55.46 -9.57
C GLU A 1050 7.94 54.22 -9.47
N PHE A 1051 8.99 54.24 -8.65
CA PHE A 1051 10.00 53.18 -8.63
C PHE A 1051 10.76 53.16 -7.32
N GLY A 1052 11.16 51.97 -6.86
CA GLY A 1052 12.02 51.88 -5.69
C GLY A 1052 12.70 50.54 -5.49
N THR A 1053 13.64 50.53 -4.56
CA THR A 1053 14.38 49.34 -4.13
C THR A 1053 14.70 49.41 -2.64
N VAL A 1054 14.60 48.27 -1.98
CA VAL A 1054 15.12 48.08 -0.61
C VAL A 1054 16.48 47.41 -0.73
N VAL A 1055 17.49 47.96 -0.05
CA VAL A 1055 18.86 47.44 -0.05
C VAL A 1055 19.31 47.21 1.40
N THR A 1056 19.71 45.98 1.72
CA THR A 1056 20.18 45.59 3.06
C THR A 1056 21.70 45.77 3.23
N GLU A 1057 22.16 45.78 4.47
CA GLU A 1057 23.59 45.87 4.82
C GLU A 1057 24.42 44.70 4.24
N SER A 1058 23.75 43.55 4.03
CA SER A 1058 24.34 42.33 3.48
C SER A 1058 24.39 42.31 1.94
N GLY A 1059 23.80 43.30 1.26
CA GLY A 1059 23.71 43.35 -0.21
C GLY A 1059 22.43 42.77 -0.80
N GLY A 1060 21.56 42.16 0.02
CA GLY A 1060 20.27 41.67 -0.44
C GLY A 1060 19.38 42.85 -0.85
N ALA A 1061 18.73 42.72 -2.01
CA ALA A 1061 17.88 43.76 -2.56
C ALA A 1061 16.62 43.21 -3.24
N TYR A 1062 15.59 44.05 -3.22
CA TYR A 1062 14.34 43.85 -3.93
C TYR A 1062 13.92 45.17 -4.58
N THR A 1063 13.51 45.14 -5.85
CA THR A 1063 13.18 46.29 -6.69
C THR A 1063 11.78 46.17 -7.27
N TRP A 1064 11.05 47.29 -7.33
CA TRP A 1064 9.69 47.38 -7.86
C TRP A 1064 9.48 48.61 -8.73
N ALA A 1065 8.43 48.56 -9.55
CA ALA A 1065 7.92 49.70 -10.30
C ALA A 1065 6.44 49.90 -9.97
N GLU A 1066 5.99 51.15 -9.80
CA GLU A 1066 4.63 51.60 -9.47
C GLU A 1066 4.07 51.09 -8.13
N ASN A 1067 4.10 49.79 -7.87
CA ASN A 1067 3.57 49.15 -6.67
C ASN A 1067 4.54 48.12 -6.08
N ALA A 1068 4.94 48.32 -4.82
CA ALA A 1068 5.90 47.46 -4.12
C ALA A 1068 5.39 46.04 -3.79
N HIS A 1069 4.08 45.81 -3.89
CA HIS A 1069 3.47 44.49 -3.68
C HIS A 1069 3.14 43.80 -5.01
N GLU A 1070 2.41 44.47 -5.89
CA GLU A 1070 1.82 43.87 -7.10
C GLU A 1070 2.72 43.91 -8.34
N MET A 1071 3.75 44.77 -8.37
CA MET A 1071 4.63 44.94 -9.54
C MET A 1071 6.11 44.89 -9.13
N ARG A 1072 6.48 43.73 -8.59
CA ARG A 1072 7.84 43.36 -8.22
C ARG A 1072 8.67 43.10 -9.47
N LEU A 1073 9.83 43.73 -9.61
CA LEU A 1073 10.79 43.38 -10.67
C LEU A 1073 11.65 42.18 -10.28
N THR A 1074 12.11 42.16 -9.03
CA THR A 1074 12.88 41.07 -8.40
C THR A 1074 12.09 40.47 -7.22
N PRO A 1075 12.41 39.29 -6.67
CA PRO A 1075 11.64 38.71 -5.57
C PRO A 1075 11.87 39.40 -4.21
N TRP A 1076 10.84 39.41 -3.37
CA TRP A 1076 10.94 39.70 -1.94
C TRP A 1076 10.57 38.45 -1.13
N GLU A 1077 11.55 37.85 -0.45
CA GLU A 1077 11.35 36.58 0.27
C GLU A 1077 10.76 36.74 1.67
N ASN A 1078 10.76 37.97 2.21
CA ASN A 1078 10.33 38.30 3.59
C ASN A 1078 10.97 37.39 4.66
N ASP A 1079 12.25 37.04 4.47
CA ASP A 1079 13.02 36.17 5.37
C ASP A 1079 14.08 36.99 6.13
N PRO A 1080 13.97 37.13 7.47
CA PRO A 1080 14.93 37.89 8.26
C PRO A 1080 16.21 37.11 8.60
N VAL A 1081 16.25 35.80 8.38
CA VAL A 1081 17.34 34.91 8.80
C VAL A 1081 18.36 34.74 7.69
N SER A 1082 17.94 34.20 6.54
CA SER A 1082 18.81 33.98 5.39
C SER A 1082 19.07 35.29 4.64
N ALA A 1083 20.09 35.29 3.78
CA ALA A 1083 20.46 36.44 2.96
C ALA A 1083 20.21 36.18 1.46
N ASP A 1084 19.23 35.33 1.15
CA ASP A 1084 18.82 35.06 -0.22
C ASP A 1084 18.30 36.35 -0.86
N SER A 1085 18.78 36.64 -2.06
CA SER A 1085 18.48 37.88 -2.79
C SER A 1085 18.12 37.55 -4.23
N GLY A 1086 17.13 38.26 -4.76
CA GLY A 1086 16.80 38.24 -6.18
C GLY A 1086 17.85 38.93 -7.04
N GLU A 1087 18.70 39.76 -6.46
CA GLU A 1087 19.71 40.57 -7.14
C GLU A 1087 21.08 40.26 -6.54
N VAL A 1088 21.99 39.76 -7.37
CA VAL A 1088 23.33 39.37 -6.95
C VAL A 1088 24.37 39.85 -7.95
N PHE A 1089 25.55 40.19 -7.44
CA PHE A 1089 26.67 40.65 -8.25
C PHE A 1089 27.95 39.90 -7.86
N TYR A 1090 28.80 39.66 -8.86
CA TYR A 1090 30.08 38.99 -8.71
C TYR A 1090 31.17 39.78 -9.44
N LEU A 1091 32.34 39.84 -8.82
CA LEU A 1091 33.59 40.24 -9.44
C LEU A 1091 34.44 38.98 -9.62
N ARG A 1092 34.96 38.75 -10.83
CA ARG A 1092 35.85 37.61 -11.12
C ARG A 1092 37.13 38.09 -11.79
N ASP A 1093 38.25 37.53 -11.36
CA ASP A 1093 39.53 37.65 -12.05
C ASP A 1093 39.62 36.57 -13.14
N GLU A 1094 39.66 36.99 -14.40
CA GLU A 1094 39.64 36.11 -15.57
C GLU A 1094 40.94 35.30 -15.76
N GLU A 1095 42.06 35.71 -15.14
CA GLU A 1095 43.31 34.95 -15.22
C GLU A 1095 43.37 33.83 -14.19
N THR A 1096 42.83 34.07 -13.00
CA THR A 1096 42.91 33.12 -11.87
C THR A 1096 41.62 32.32 -11.65
N GLY A 1097 40.49 32.79 -12.18
CA GLY A 1097 39.16 32.26 -11.91
C GLY A 1097 38.61 32.55 -10.51
N HIS A 1098 39.34 33.30 -9.67
CA HIS A 1098 38.88 33.68 -8.32
C HIS A 1098 37.76 34.70 -8.43
N PHE A 1099 36.66 34.50 -7.70
CA PHE A 1099 35.52 35.41 -7.68
C PHE A 1099 35.02 35.66 -6.26
N TRP A 1100 34.36 36.81 -6.07
CA TRP A 1100 33.72 37.22 -4.83
C TRP A 1100 32.58 38.21 -5.12
N SER A 1101 31.70 38.43 -4.15
CA SER A 1101 30.66 39.44 -4.23
C SER A 1101 31.19 40.81 -3.75
N PRO A 1102 30.84 41.92 -4.43
CA PRO A 1102 31.19 43.27 -3.99
C PRO A 1102 30.42 43.68 -2.72
N SER A 1103 29.34 42.98 -2.40
CA SER A 1103 28.60 43.03 -1.13
C SER A 1103 28.89 41.78 -0.26
N PRO A 1104 28.55 41.80 1.05
CA PRO A 1104 28.80 40.66 1.95
C PRO A 1104 28.18 39.31 1.55
N GLN A 1105 27.17 39.31 0.68
CA GLN A 1105 26.50 38.12 0.16
C GLN A 1105 26.31 38.29 -1.36
N PRO A 1106 26.12 37.20 -2.14
CA PRO A 1106 26.06 35.79 -1.70
C PRO A 1106 27.41 35.05 -1.60
N ALA A 1107 28.49 35.57 -2.19
CA ALA A 1107 29.83 34.95 -2.16
C ALA A 1107 30.83 35.85 -1.43
N PRO A 1108 30.83 35.88 -0.07
CA PRO A 1108 31.70 36.76 0.70
C PRO A 1108 33.18 36.55 0.40
N GLY A 1109 33.92 37.66 0.27
CA GLY A 1109 35.38 37.66 0.27
C GLY A 1109 35.97 37.38 1.66
N SER A 1110 37.29 37.43 1.78
CA SER A 1110 38.02 37.06 2.99
C SER A 1110 38.08 38.16 4.06
N GLY A 1111 37.87 39.42 3.65
CA GLY A 1111 37.97 40.61 4.49
C GLY A 1111 36.64 41.09 5.09
N SER A 1112 36.70 42.23 5.79
CA SER A 1112 35.52 42.98 6.24
C SER A 1112 34.89 43.76 5.08
N TYR A 1113 33.60 44.05 5.22
CA TYR A 1113 32.84 44.92 4.33
C TYR A 1113 32.39 46.15 5.09
N THR A 1114 32.44 47.31 4.43
CA THR A 1114 31.84 48.55 4.93
C THR A 1114 30.65 48.90 4.06
N THR A 1115 29.47 48.95 4.66
CA THR A 1115 28.24 49.37 4.01
C THR A 1115 27.86 50.76 4.48
N ARG A 1116 27.62 51.68 3.54
CA ARG A 1116 27.15 53.05 3.82
C ARG A 1116 25.76 53.24 3.26
N HIS A 1117 24.80 53.56 4.11
CA HIS A 1117 23.45 53.94 3.72
C HIS A 1117 23.29 55.45 3.86
N GLY A 1118 23.05 56.14 2.75
CA GLY A 1118 22.79 57.59 2.73
C GLY A 1118 21.43 57.91 2.11
N PHE A 1119 21.10 59.19 2.03
CA PHE A 1119 19.87 59.64 1.37
C PHE A 1119 19.95 59.42 -0.14
N GLY A 1120 19.14 58.50 -0.66
CA GLY A 1120 19.05 58.22 -2.11
C GLY A 1120 20.14 57.29 -2.65
N TYR A 1121 21.02 56.74 -1.80
CA TYR A 1121 22.03 55.76 -2.23
C TYR A 1121 22.44 54.76 -1.14
N SER A 1122 23.01 53.64 -1.57
CA SER A 1122 23.76 52.73 -0.69
C SER A 1122 25.08 52.33 -1.35
N VAL A 1123 26.14 52.14 -0.55
CA VAL A 1123 27.48 51.78 -1.04
C VAL A 1123 28.02 50.58 -0.29
N PHE A 1124 28.59 49.62 -1.02
CA PHE A 1124 29.35 48.51 -0.46
C PHE A 1124 30.83 48.67 -0.82
N GLU A 1125 31.69 48.67 0.19
CA GLU A 1125 33.12 48.83 0.06
C GLU A 1125 33.82 47.56 0.52
N HIS A 1126 34.72 47.03 -0.32
CA HIS A 1126 35.47 45.82 -0.02
C HIS A 1126 36.83 45.80 -0.73
N LEU A 1127 37.81 45.13 -0.12
CA LEU A 1127 39.14 44.90 -0.67
C LEU A 1127 39.43 43.39 -0.66
N GLU A 1128 39.61 42.80 -1.84
CA GLU A 1128 39.95 41.38 -2.01
C GLU A 1128 41.02 41.23 -3.09
N ALA A 1129 42.04 40.42 -2.83
CA ALA A 1129 43.13 40.11 -3.78
C ALA A 1129 43.75 41.34 -4.47
N GLY A 1130 43.95 42.43 -3.72
CA GLY A 1130 44.50 43.70 -4.21
C GLY A 1130 43.53 44.56 -5.04
N ILE A 1131 42.26 44.20 -5.18
CA ILE A 1131 41.23 45.00 -5.86
C ILE A 1131 40.33 45.65 -4.82
N ALA A 1132 40.36 46.99 -4.76
CA ALA A 1132 39.39 47.75 -3.97
C ALA A 1132 38.16 48.02 -4.84
N SER A 1133 36.98 47.65 -4.35
CA SER A 1133 35.70 47.81 -5.03
C SER A 1133 34.74 48.66 -4.22
N GLU A 1134 34.08 49.60 -4.89
CA GLU A 1134 32.89 50.30 -4.39
C GLU A 1134 31.71 49.97 -5.31
N ALA A 1135 30.65 49.36 -4.77
CA ALA A 1135 29.40 49.13 -5.49
C ALA A 1135 28.34 50.08 -4.96
N TRP A 1136 27.93 51.04 -5.80
CA TRP A 1136 26.92 52.03 -5.48
C TRP A 1136 25.57 51.64 -6.08
N ALA A 1137 24.52 51.76 -5.29
CA ALA A 1137 23.13 51.60 -5.72
C ALA A 1137 22.39 52.94 -5.61
N TYR A 1138 21.74 53.37 -6.69
CA TYR A 1138 20.93 54.58 -6.75
C TYR A 1138 19.56 54.31 -7.38
N VAL A 1139 18.59 55.18 -7.08
CA VAL A 1139 17.35 55.33 -7.85
C VAL A 1139 17.35 56.71 -8.47
N ALA A 1140 17.12 56.81 -9.79
CA ALA A 1140 17.04 58.09 -10.47
C ALA A 1140 15.86 58.92 -9.90
N ILE A 1141 16.02 60.24 -9.83
CA ILE A 1141 15.03 61.12 -9.18
C ILE A 1141 13.78 61.26 -10.07
N ASP A 1142 13.98 61.30 -11.38
CA ASP A 1142 13.00 61.66 -12.40
C ASP A 1142 12.67 60.50 -13.38
N ALA A 1143 13.24 59.32 -13.17
CA ALA A 1143 13.03 58.16 -14.04
C ALA A 1143 12.91 56.85 -13.23
N PRO A 1144 12.12 55.86 -13.67
CA PRO A 1144 11.96 54.57 -13.00
C PRO A 1144 13.16 53.63 -13.26
N VAL A 1145 14.35 54.07 -12.85
CA VAL A 1145 15.62 53.40 -13.15
C VAL A 1145 16.45 53.23 -11.87
N LYS A 1146 16.87 51.99 -11.61
CA LYS A 1146 17.93 51.66 -10.66
C LYS A 1146 19.28 51.70 -11.37
N LEU A 1147 20.26 52.39 -10.78
CA LEU A 1147 21.63 52.43 -11.28
C LEU A 1147 22.53 51.66 -10.31
N MET A 1148 23.30 50.72 -10.85
CA MET A 1148 24.38 50.03 -10.13
C MET A 1148 25.72 50.47 -10.72
N VAL A 1149 26.54 51.16 -9.93
CA VAL A 1149 27.83 51.70 -10.38
C VAL A 1149 28.96 51.02 -9.64
N PHE A 1150 29.83 50.33 -10.38
CA PHE A 1150 31.01 49.66 -9.83
C PHE A 1150 32.26 50.49 -10.08
N LYS A 1151 32.92 50.93 -9.02
CA LYS A 1151 34.22 51.60 -9.09
C LYS A 1151 35.29 50.62 -8.61
N LEU A 1152 36.18 50.23 -9.51
CA LEU A 1152 37.24 49.26 -9.23
C LEU A 1152 38.60 49.97 -9.27
N ARG A 1153 39.40 49.78 -8.23
CA ARG A 1153 40.78 50.28 -8.16
C ARG A 1153 41.74 49.13 -7.91
N ASN A 1154 42.59 48.87 -8.90
CA ASN A 1154 43.69 47.91 -8.77
C ASN A 1154 44.78 48.51 -7.87
N ARG A 1155 45.01 47.89 -6.71
CA ARG A 1155 46.09 48.22 -5.76
C ARG A 1155 47.24 47.20 -5.82
N SER A 1156 47.17 46.23 -6.72
CA SER A 1156 48.26 45.27 -6.96
C SER A 1156 49.28 45.83 -7.97
N GLU A 1157 50.47 45.22 -7.99
CA GLU A 1157 51.55 45.60 -8.91
C GLU A 1157 51.38 45.04 -10.33
N ALA A 1158 50.43 44.12 -10.53
CA ALA A 1158 50.16 43.49 -11.83
C ALA A 1158 48.91 44.08 -12.48
N ALA A 1159 48.89 44.16 -13.82
CA ALA A 1159 47.65 44.36 -14.55
C ALA A 1159 46.67 43.21 -14.28
N ARG A 1160 45.37 43.50 -14.22
CA ARG A 1160 44.32 42.51 -13.88
C ARG A 1160 43.20 42.60 -14.90
N LYS A 1161 42.71 41.45 -15.36
CA LYS A 1161 41.53 41.33 -16.23
C LYS A 1161 40.36 40.88 -15.37
N LEU A 1162 39.36 41.74 -15.23
CA LEU A 1162 38.21 41.51 -14.36
C LEU A 1162 36.92 41.46 -15.18
N SER A 1163 35.97 40.64 -14.76
CA SER A 1163 34.58 40.69 -15.21
C SER A 1163 33.65 41.02 -14.05
N VAL A 1164 32.56 41.70 -14.36
CA VAL A 1164 31.45 41.98 -13.43
C VAL A 1164 30.23 41.25 -13.96
N THR A 1165 29.67 40.34 -13.17
CA THR A 1165 28.46 39.60 -13.54
C THR A 1165 27.33 39.98 -12.58
N GLY A 1166 26.24 40.53 -13.13
CA GLY A 1166 25.01 40.78 -12.40
C GLY A 1166 23.96 39.74 -12.77
N ALA A 1167 23.23 39.22 -11.78
CA ALA A 1167 22.12 38.32 -11.99
C ALA A 1167 20.89 38.81 -11.23
N LEU A 1168 19.78 38.91 -11.95
CA LEU A 1168 18.49 39.36 -11.46
C LEU A 1168 17.45 38.27 -11.72
N SER A 1169 16.82 37.77 -10.66
CA SER A 1169 15.68 36.85 -10.75
C SER A 1169 14.43 37.68 -11.01
N LEU A 1170 13.88 37.62 -12.23
CA LEU A 1170 12.76 38.45 -12.64
C LEU A 1170 11.41 37.89 -12.16
N VAL A 1171 10.51 38.78 -11.72
CA VAL A 1171 9.14 38.42 -11.29
C VAL A 1171 8.09 39.07 -12.21
N LEU A 1172 8.12 40.40 -12.35
CA LEU A 1172 7.15 41.20 -13.11
C LEU A 1172 5.69 40.97 -12.67
N GLY A 1173 5.45 40.95 -11.36
CA GLY A 1173 4.16 40.67 -10.72
C GLY A 1173 4.27 40.51 -9.21
N ASP A 1174 3.40 39.75 -8.55
CA ASP A 1174 3.34 39.63 -7.07
C ASP A 1174 4.45 38.73 -6.47
N THR A 1175 4.65 37.56 -7.06
CA THR A 1175 5.44 36.45 -6.55
C THR A 1175 6.07 35.69 -7.71
N ARG A 1176 7.29 35.18 -7.50
CA ARG A 1176 8.00 34.41 -8.53
C ARG A 1176 7.23 33.15 -8.94
N LEU A 1177 6.62 32.44 -7.99
CA LEU A 1177 5.95 31.15 -8.23
C LEU A 1177 4.79 31.27 -9.24
N ARG A 1178 4.09 32.42 -9.26
CA ARG A 1178 2.97 32.67 -10.18
C ARG A 1178 3.42 33.15 -11.54
N HIS A 1179 4.49 33.96 -11.60
CA HIS A 1179 4.83 34.72 -12.80
C HIS A 1179 6.05 34.22 -13.58
N SER A 1180 7.00 33.52 -12.96
CA SER A 1180 8.27 33.14 -13.60
C SER A 1180 8.06 32.43 -14.94
N MET A 1181 7.10 31.52 -14.98
CA MET A 1181 6.80 30.71 -16.16
C MET A 1181 6.23 31.52 -17.34
N HIS A 1182 5.81 32.77 -17.12
CA HIS A 1182 5.20 33.67 -18.11
C HIS A 1182 6.12 34.82 -18.55
N VAL A 1183 7.27 34.99 -17.90
CA VAL A 1183 8.26 36.01 -18.28
C VAL A 1183 8.89 35.62 -19.62
N VAL A 1184 8.91 36.59 -20.54
CA VAL A 1184 9.52 36.45 -21.87
C VAL A 1184 10.63 37.47 -21.99
N THR A 1185 11.83 36.99 -22.32
CA THR A 1185 13.01 37.84 -22.53
C THR A 1185 13.36 37.98 -24.00
N GLU A 1186 13.88 39.15 -24.38
CA GLU A 1186 14.40 39.43 -25.72
C GLU A 1186 15.57 40.42 -25.64
N VAL A 1187 16.44 40.42 -26.66
CA VAL A 1187 17.54 41.39 -26.78
C VAL A 1187 17.08 42.48 -27.74
N ASP A 1188 17.17 43.75 -27.32
CA ASP A 1188 16.90 44.85 -28.23
C ASP A 1188 18.05 44.98 -29.25
N PRO A 1189 17.81 44.90 -30.56
CA PRO A 1189 18.88 44.95 -31.56
C PRO A 1189 19.56 46.33 -31.69
N ARG A 1190 18.98 47.41 -31.13
CA ARG A 1190 19.54 48.77 -31.25
C ARG A 1190 20.46 49.12 -30.09
N SER A 1191 20.01 48.92 -28.86
CA SER A 1191 20.81 49.19 -27.65
C SER A 1191 21.57 47.95 -27.18
N GLY A 1192 21.05 46.75 -27.45
CA GLY A 1192 21.52 45.48 -26.91
C GLY A 1192 21.16 45.27 -25.43
N ALA A 1193 20.19 46.04 -24.91
CA ALA A 1193 19.54 45.78 -23.63
C ALA A 1193 18.84 44.42 -23.64
N LEU A 1194 18.78 43.80 -22.46
CA LEU A 1194 17.89 42.68 -22.20
C LEU A 1194 16.54 43.23 -21.77
N PHE A 1195 15.49 42.94 -22.53
CA PHE A 1195 14.11 43.26 -22.19
C PHE A 1195 13.41 42.04 -21.61
N ALA A 1196 12.49 42.29 -20.67
CA ALA A 1196 11.62 41.29 -20.10
C ALA A 1196 10.19 41.83 -19.99
N ARG A 1197 9.23 41.00 -20.36
CA ARG A 1197 7.79 41.31 -20.29
C ARG A 1197 7.00 40.14 -19.73
N ASN A 1198 5.89 40.45 -19.07
CA ASN A 1198 4.96 39.46 -18.54
C ASN A 1198 3.52 39.81 -18.98
N PRO A 1199 3.03 39.25 -20.10
CA PRO A 1199 1.67 39.50 -20.57
C PRO A 1199 0.60 38.83 -19.69
N PHE A 1200 0.99 37.94 -18.77
CA PHE A 1200 0.06 37.23 -17.89
C PHE A 1200 -0.44 38.12 -16.72
N ASN A 1201 0.37 39.10 -16.30
CA ASN A 1201 -0.02 40.10 -15.32
C ASN A 1201 -1.04 41.08 -15.93
N ALA A 1202 -2.29 41.01 -15.46
CA ALA A 1202 -3.39 41.81 -15.97
C ALA A 1202 -3.45 43.22 -15.36
N ASP A 1203 -2.87 43.43 -14.19
CA ASP A 1203 -2.95 44.70 -13.46
C ASP A 1203 -1.96 45.75 -14.01
N PHE A 1204 -0.84 45.29 -14.59
CA PHE A 1204 0.21 46.14 -15.17
C PHE A 1204 0.52 45.76 -16.63
N PRO A 1205 -0.46 45.86 -17.55
CA PRO A 1205 -0.29 45.39 -18.92
C PRO A 1205 0.72 46.26 -19.69
N GLY A 1206 1.52 45.59 -20.53
CA GLY A 1206 2.44 46.25 -21.47
C GLY A 1206 3.71 46.83 -20.85
N ARG A 1207 3.98 46.59 -19.55
CA ARG A 1207 5.23 47.01 -18.91
C ARG A 1207 6.41 46.15 -19.38
N VAL A 1208 7.56 46.82 -19.56
CA VAL A 1208 8.82 46.21 -19.97
C VAL A 1208 9.88 46.57 -18.95
N ALA A 1209 10.48 45.55 -18.34
CA ALA A 1209 11.70 45.74 -17.56
C ALA A 1209 12.90 45.61 -18.50
N PHE A 1210 13.98 46.34 -18.22
CA PHE A 1210 15.20 46.25 -18.99
C PHE A 1210 16.44 46.20 -18.11
N LEU A 1211 17.50 45.58 -18.62
CA LEU A 1211 18.84 45.62 -18.06
C LEU A 1211 19.83 45.98 -19.18
N GLU A 1212 20.62 47.02 -18.94
CA GLU A 1212 21.65 47.52 -19.84
C GLU A 1212 22.97 47.65 -19.05
N VAL A 1213 24.08 47.33 -19.69
CA VAL A 1213 25.43 47.49 -19.12
C VAL A 1213 26.22 48.46 -19.99
N SER A 1214 27.06 49.29 -19.38
CA SER A 1214 27.82 50.33 -20.10
C SER A 1214 28.97 49.79 -20.95
N GLU A 1215 29.43 48.56 -20.69
CA GLU A 1215 30.54 47.92 -21.41
C GLU A 1215 30.05 47.20 -22.69
N PRO A 1216 30.70 47.41 -23.84
CA PRO A 1216 30.29 46.81 -25.11
C PRO A 1216 30.65 45.32 -25.22
N GLN A 1217 31.70 44.86 -24.52
CA GLN A 1217 32.06 43.45 -24.44
C GLN A 1217 31.22 42.75 -23.37
N ARG A 1218 30.15 42.08 -23.79
CA ARG A 1218 29.20 41.43 -22.90
C ARG A 1218 28.73 40.09 -23.44
N THR A 1219 28.42 39.20 -22.51
CA THR A 1219 27.67 37.96 -22.74
C THR A 1219 26.49 37.95 -21.79
N PHE A 1220 25.38 37.30 -22.14
CA PHE A 1220 24.19 37.25 -21.30
C PHE A 1220 23.54 35.86 -21.35
N THR A 1221 22.68 35.58 -20.38
CA THR A 1221 21.70 34.49 -20.43
C THR A 1221 20.48 34.95 -19.66
N ALA A 1222 19.31 34.48 -20.09
CA ALA A 1222 18.05 34.64 -19.39
C ALA A 1222 17.56 33.30 -18.81
N ASP A 1223 18.46 32.35 -18.58
CA ASP A 1223 18.17 31.06 -17.92
C ASP A 1223 18.92 30.98 -16.58
N ARG A 1224 18.16 31.03 -15.48
CA ARG A 1224 18.68 30.92 -14.11
C ARG A 1224 19.32 29.56 -13.83
N THR A 1225 18.88 28.48 -14.49
CA THR A 1225 19.51 27.16 -14.35
C THR A 1225 20.93 27.16 -14.92
N GLU A 1226 21.19 27.90 -16.01
CA GLU A 1226 22.55 28.07 -16.55
C GLU A 1226 23.46 28.83 -15.58
N LEU A 1227 22.93 29.87 -14.94
CA LEU A 1227 23.67 30.67 -13.97
C LEU A 1227 24.08 29.85 -12.74
N LEU A 1228 23.11 29.26 -12.05
CA LEU A 1228 23.33 28.58 -10.77
C LEU A 1228 23.86 27.16 -10.96
N GLY A 1229 23.41 26.46 -11.99
CA GLY A 1229 23.54 25.01 -12.15
C GLY A 1229 22.46 24.24 -11.38
N ARG A 1230 22.20 22.99 -11.80
CA ARG A 1230 21.22 22.10 -11.13
C ARG A 1230 21.70 21.70 -9.74
N ASN A 1231 20.89 21.96 -8.71
CA ASN A 1231 21.25 21.91 -7.28
C ASN A 1231 22.37 22.91 -6.90
N GLY A 1232 22.57 23.97 -7.70
CA GLY A 1232 23.56 25.00 -7.43
C GLY A 1232 23.09 26.03 -6.38
N SER A 1233 24.00 26.91 -5.98
CA SER A 1233 23.71 27.99 -5.04
C SER A 1233 24.28 29.33 -5.52
N PRO A 1234 23.69 30.47 -5.14
CA PRO A 1234 24.27 31.78 -5.43
C PRO A 1234 25.65 32.01 -4.78
N ALA A 1235 26.04 31.23 -3.76
CA ALA A 1235 27.37 31.33 -3.16
C ALA A 1235 28.46 30.70 -4.05
N ALA A 1236 28.09 29.73 -4.90
CA ALA A 1236 29.00 29.05 -5.83
C ALA A 1236 28.27 28.75 -7.16
N PRO A 1237 27.90 29.77 -7.94
CA PRO A 1237 27.12 29.60 -9.17
C PRO A 1237 27.98 28.97 -10.29
N ALA A 1238 27.38 28.05 -11.06
CA ALA A 1238 28.04 27.35 -12.17
C ALA A 1238 28.66 28.30 -13.21
N ALA A 1239 28.00 29.41 -13.53
CA ALA A 1239 28.50 30.39 -14.50
C ALA A 1239 29.84 31.02 -14.12
N MET A 1240 30.19 31.11 -12.83
CA MET A 1240 31.49 31.66 -12.42
C MET A 1240 32.65 30.71 -12.75
N PHE A 1241 32.36 29.46 -13.10
CA PHE A 1241 33.33 28.47 -13.57
C PHE A 1241 33.32 28.28 -15.10
N ALA A 1242 32.48 29.00 -15.83
CA ALA A 1242 32.39 28.97 -17.29
C ALA A 1242 33.16 30.14 -17.95
N GLU A 1243 33.55 29.97 -19.21
CA GLU A 1243 34.24 31.04 -19.98
C GLU A 1243 33.33 32.26 -20.24
N GLY A 1244 32.01 32.08 -20.33
CA GLY A 1244 31.04 33.14 -20.56
C GLY A 1244 29.60 32.64 -20.40
N LEU A 1245 28.63 33.42 -20.90
CA LEU A 1245 27.21 33.06 -20.90
C LEU A 1245 26.73 32.73 -22.33
N SER A 1246 25.72 31.87 -22.45
CA SER A 1246 25.30 31.22 -23.71
C SER A 1246 24.60 32.12 -24.74
N GLY A 1247 24.11 33.30 -24.35
CA GLY A 1247 23.31 34.19 -25.21
C GLY A 1247 21.82 33.85 -25.27
N ARG A 1248 21.31 32.97 -24.39
CA ARG A 1248 19.91 32.50 -24.44
C ARG A 1248 18.92 33.55 -23.96
N VAL A 1249 17.86 33.76 -24.75
CA VAL A 1249 16.67 34.58 -24.43
C VAL A 1249 15.41 33.93 -25.01
N GLY A 1250 14.24 34.27 -24.48
CA GLY A 1250 12.94 33.82 -24.99
C GLY A 1250 11.91 33.55 -23.90
N GLY A 1251 10.85 32.83 -24.27
CA GLY A 1251 9.82 32.38 -23.33
C GLY A 1251 10.10 30.99 -22.74
N GLY A 1252 9.74 30.79 -21.48
CA GLY A 1252 9.81 29.47 -20.81
C GLY A 1252 11.18 29.08 -20.25
N LEU A 1253 12.09 30.04 -20.12
CA LEU A 1253 13.35 29.90 -19.35
C LEU A 1253 13.07 30.14 -17.84
N ASP A 1254 13.94 29.66 -16.96
CA ASP A 1254 13.84 29.89 -15.50
C ASP A 1254 14.32 31.28 -15.08
#